data_AF-A0A7X3FNA8-F1
#
_entry.id   AF-A0A7X3FNA8-F1
#
_cell.length_a   1.000
_cell.length_b   1.000
_cell.length_c   1.000
_cell.angle_alpha   90.00
_cell.angle_beta   90.00
_cell.angle_gamma   90.00
#
_symmetry.space_group_name_H-M   'P 1'
#
loop_
_entity.id
_entity.type
_entity.pdbx_description
1 polymer ?
#
loop_
_entity_poly.entity_id
_entity_poly.type
_entity_poly.pdbx_seq_one_letter_code
_entity_poly.pdbx_strand_id
1 'polypeptide(L)'
;MDRTATATRQRPFSIRRRIFALALVLLLAASVVLIVFIRDYAERASDRAFDRLLAASALTIAGAVQVENEAVVVEIPFAAFAMFSGQDRVFYAVEDPDALTVTGYEDLAAQMGETVSSEPTFTDILYRGEIARVASVGRLISTPSDTGWVTIHVAETQNQREALSNEILSNAVLPVLALTLLAIGLVWFGISRMFAPLTELEHELRARSPDDLSPITVPVPSEVEHLVSALNGFMARLQKAMERVSGLVAEAAHEVRTPLASLRAQAEIAMDEQDPEALRRRVGRIHTGAVQASQLVSQLLMEATISHRMENSEIETTTLASVIGDVRQRLDPDQAQRLQIALGQAAEAPLRGDRVALREMMRNVVDNALVYSDGPIDIVGHIDKGALSVEVNDRGPGIEAGEKSEVLERFKRGKASNGKVGSGLGLSIVARVAQAHGGSLRLLDRTGGGLSVAITLPLPRRASSSKALGLAAALLLAPALALSPVPADAATTIYPAPDGSSAQTLNILGVTDTPLFAHFIAAYQAQRRDVTVVYEETDSLPLFRRYLDGEMETAPDLLISSASDLQLKLANDGHALAYDSPYLGSLPEWAHWRNEVFGFTFEPAVIIYNPDLIDDDEVPRTHLTLAELIETQTDRFRGKIATYDIALSGVGYLLAAQDQTISSTFWRLANAFGRVNARFSGSSPAILNGVADGSLALGYNVLGSYAFARQAEGAPIEIVVPDDYVLVLTRSMLIPRDAPNAELAKGFVDFALSPAGQAVAAGPTALGAVVPGSAGEWTSETIAARGRGVIQPIPLGPGLLVALDTLRRQRFLDTWQEIVSPKP
;
A
#
# COMPACT_ATOMS: atom_id res chain seq x y z
N MET A 1 -39.29 -49.26 -10.84
CA MET A 1 -38.38 -48.27 -11.45
C MET A 1 -39.21 -47.04 -11.73
N ASP A 2 -38.95 -45.93 -11.05
CA ASP A 2 -39.56 -44.64 -11.40
C ASP A 2 -38.61 -43.50 -10.98
N ARG A 3 -38.57 -42.41 -11.72
CA ARG A 3 -37.65 -41.27 -11.50
C ARG A 3 -38.35 -39.95 -11.85
N THR A 4 -39.26 -39.52 -10.99
CA THR A 4 -39.85 -38.18 -11.00
C THR A 4 -38.79 -37.13 -10.65
N ALA A 5 -38.11 -36.58 -11.67
CA ALA A 5 -37.13 -35.52 -11.49
C ALA A 5 -37.83 -34.18 -11.15
N THR A 6 -37.83 -33.80 -9.87
CA THR A 6 -38.36 -32.52 -9.39
C THR A 6 -37.45 -31.37 -9.81
N ALA A 7 -37.78 -30.72 -10.93
CA ALA A 7 -37.08 -29.53 -11.40
C ALA A 7 -37.27 -28.35 -10.44
N THR A 8 -36.26 -28.09 -9.59
CA THR A 8 -36.23 -26.94 -8.68
C THR A 8 -36.14 -25.63 -9.48
N ARG A 9 -37.25 -24.89 -9.53
CA ARG A 9 -37.28 -23.51 -10.07
C ARG A 9 -36.28 -22.64 -9.30
N GLN A 10 -35.15 -22.34 -9.91
CA GLN A 10 -34.20 -21.35 -9.39
C GLN A 10 -34.90 -19.99 -9.30
N ARG A 11 -34.77 -19.30 -8.17
CA ARG A 11 -35.31 -17.95 -8.01
C ARG A 11 -34.49 -16.98 -8.89
N PRO A 12 -35.13 -16.10 -9.69
CA PRO A 12 -34.39 -15.14 -10.51
C PRO A 12 -33.59 -14.18 -9.63
N PHE A 13 -32.32 -14.00 -9.97
CA PHE A 13 -31.37 -13.20 -9.20
C PHE A 13 -31.16 -11.82 -9.84
N SER A 14 -31.29 -10.76 -9.04
CA SER A 14 -31.06 -9.38 -9.48
C SER A 14 -29.65 -8.93 -9.10
N ILE A 15 -28.80 -8.67 -10.10
CA ILE A 15 -27.45 -8.11 -9.91
C ILE A 15 -27.55 -6.76 -9.18
N ARG A 16 -28.47 -5.89 -9.59
CA ARG A 16 -28.75 -4.59 -8.95
C ARG A 16 -28.99 -4.71 -7.43
N ARG A 17 -29.81 -5.70 -7.01
CA ARG A 17 -30.06 -5.96 -5.58
C ARG A 17 -28.86 -6.56 -4.86
N ARG A 18 -28.06 -7.42 -5.50
CA ARG A 18 -26.84 -8.00 -4.92
C ARG A 18 -25.77 -6.93 -4.67
N ILE A 19 -25.46 -6.10 -5.67
CA ILE A 19 -24.46 -5.02 -5.54
C ILE A 19 -24.89 -4.03 -4.45
N PHE A 20 -26.16 -3.59 -4.46
CA PHE A 20 -26.67 -2.68 -3.43
C PHE A 20 -26.66 -3.31 -2.03
N ALA A 21 -27.06 -4.58 -1.86
CA ALA A 21 -27.03 -5.24 -0.56
C ALA A 21 -25.60 -5.45 -0.04
N LEU A 22 -24.64 -5.80 -0.91
CA LEU A 22 -23.23 -5.91 -0.55
C LEU A 22 -22.66 -4.55 -0.13
N ALA A 23 -22.92 -3.49 -0.90
CA ALA A 23 -22.47 -2.15 -0.57
C ALA A 23 -23.10 -1.62 0.72
N LEU A 24 -24.38 -1.90 0.97
CA LEU A 24 -25.06 -1.57 2.22
C LEU A 24 -24.42 -2.29 3.42
N VAL A 25 -24.13 -3.58 3.31
CA VAL A 25 -23.45 -4.35 4.37
C VAL A 25 -22.04 -3.83 4.61
N LEU A 26 -21.27 -3.53 3.56
CA LEU A 26 -19.92 -2.99 3.68
C LEU A 26 -19.90 -1.59 4.30
N LEU A 27 -20.83 -0.71 3.89
CA LEU A 27 -20.96 0.64 4.49
C LEU A 27 -21.32 0.53 5.97
N LEU A 28 -22.35 -0.24 6.33
CA LEU A 28 -22.74 -0.42 7.74
C LEU A 28 -21.63 -1.06 8.59
N ALA A 29 -20.90 -2.04 8.06
CA ALA A 29 -19.75 -2.63 8.74
C ALA A 29 -18.62 -1.62 8.95
N ALA A 30 -18.32 -0.78 7.94
CA ALA A 30 -17.34 0.30 8.06
C ALA A 30 -17.78 1.35 9.10
N SER A 31 -19.07 1.70 9.17
CA SER A 31 -19.61 2.60 10.21
C SER A 31 -19.44 2.02 11.61
N VAL A 32 -19.70 0.72 11.79
CA VAL A 32 -19.52 0.05 13.10
C VAL A 32 -18.05 0.03 13.50
N VAL A 33 -17.13 -0.32 12.59
CA VAL A 33 -15.68 -0.28 12.84
C VAL A 33 -15.22 1.14 13.19
N LEU A 34 -15.70 2.16 12.47
CA LEU A 34 -15.36 3.56 12.74
C LEU A 34 -15.90 4.02 14.11
N ILE A 35 -17.11 3.64 14.50
CA ILE A 35 -17.68 3.95 15.82
C ILE A 35 -16.90 3.27 16.95
N VAL A 36 -16.46 2.02 16.76
CA VAL A 36 -15.59 1.31 17.72
C VAL A 36 -14.24 2.02 17.85
N PHE A 37 -13.61 2.42 16.74
CA PHE A 37 -12.36 3.18 16.76
C PHE A 37 -12.51 4.56 17.42
N ILE A 38 -13.61 5.26 17.18
CA ILE A 38 -13.93 6.54 17.81
C ILE A 38 -14.10 6.38 19.33
N ARG A 39 -14.76 5.31 19.79
CA ARG A 39 -14.90 5.00 21.22
C ARG A 39 -13.54 4.74 21.87
N ASP A 40 -12.75 3.84 21.29
CA ASP A 40 -11.39 3.49 21.72
C ASP A 40 -10.42 4.69 21.69
N TYR A 41 -10.65 5.65 20.79
CA TYR A 41 -9.99 6.96 20.81
C TYR A 41 -10.50 7.86 21.95
N ALA A 42 -11.82 7.96 22.15
CA ALA A 42 -12.43 8.83 23.17
C ALA A 42 -12.06 8.41 24.60
N GLU A 43 -12.08 7.10 24.89
CA GLU A 43 -11.68 6.52 26.18
C GLU A 43 -10.21 6.91 26.47
N ARG A 44 -9.26 6.53 25.61
CA ARG A 44 -7.84 6.85 25.80
C ARG A 44 -7.51 8.35 25.75
N ALA A 45 -8.29 9.16 25.04
CA ALA A 45 -8.11 10.61 25.02
C ALA A 45 -8.53 11.25 26.35
N SER A 46 -9.64 10.77 26.93
CA SER A 46 -10.09 11.14 28.27
C SER A 46 -9.09 10.68 29.33
N ASP A 47 -8.65 9.42 29.27
CA ASP A 47 -7.68 8.85 30.23
C ASP A 47 -6.42 9.69 30.37
N ARG A 48 -5.75 9.98 29.25
CA ARG A 48 -4.51 10.77 29.22
C ARG A 48 -4.69 12.21 29.69
N ALA A 49 -5.92 12.75 29.65
CA ALA A 49 -6.20 14.09 30.15
C ALA A 49 -6.32 14.10 31.67
N PHE A 50 -7.13 13.21 32.24
CA PHE A 50 -7.36 13.14 33.69
C PHE A 50 -6.19 12.50 34.46
N ASP A 51 -5.52 11.48 33.91
CA ASP A 51 -4.32 10.87 34.53
C ASP A 51 -3.20 11.91 34.74
N ARG A 52 -3.07 12.91 33.86
CA ARG A 52 -2.12 14.02 34.04
C ARG A 52 -2.46 14.94 35.21
N LEU A 53 -3.74 15.16 35.51
CA LEU A 53 -4.20 15.95 36.66
C LEU A 53 -3.95 15.19 37.97
N LEU A 54 -4.26 13.89 37.98
CA LEU A 54 -3.98 12.97 39.07
C LEU A 54 -2.47 12.90 39.40
N ALA A 55 -1.62 12.71 38.40
CA ALA A 55 -0.16 12.72 38.58
C ALA A 55 0.36 14.07 39.07
N ALA A 56 -0.13 15.19 38.53
CA ALA A 56 0.25 16.52 38.99
C ALA A 56 -0.13 16.75 40.46
N SER A 57 -1.30 16.26 40.89
CA SER A 57 -1.71 16.31 42.30
C SER A 57 -0.81 15.46 43.20
N ALA A 58 -0.57 14.20 42.82
CA ALA A 58 0.28 13.29 43.59
C ALA A 58 1.71 13.83 43.75
N LEU A 59 2.31 14.35 42.67
CA LEU A 59 3.62 15.02 42.69
C LEU A 59 3.62 16.32 43.52
N THR A 60 2.51 17.08 43.52
CA THR A 60 2.38 18.29 44.36
C THR A 60 2.36 17.95 45.85
N ILE A 61 1.72 16.83 46.24
CA ILE A 61 1.74 16.33 47.62
C ILE A 61 3.12 15.75 47.97
N ALA A 62 3.73 14.95 47.09
CA ALA A 62 5.07 14.40 47.28
C ALA A 62 6.16 15.48 47.42
N GLY A 63 5.97 16.64 46.78
CA GLY A 63 6.84 17.82 46.93
C GLY A 63 6.63 18.63 48.21
N ALA A 64 5.62 18.29 49.03
CA ALA A 64 5.32 18.93 50.32
C ALA A 64 5.68 18.05 51.53
N VAL A 65 6.20 16.84 51.29
CA VAL A 65 6.68 15.92 52.33
C VAL A 65 7.94 16.46 52.97
N GLN A 66 7.96 16.48 54.30
CA GLN A 66 9.10 16.89 55.13
C GLN A 66 9.31 15.86 56.25
N VAL A 67 10.47 15.92 56.91
CA VAL A 67 10.80 15.09 58.07
C VAL A 67 11.14 16.01 59.24
N GLU A 68 10.33 15.99 60.30
CA GLU A 68 10.54 16.77 61.52
C GLU A 68 10.65 15.82 62.72
N ASN A 69 11.75 15.90 63.48
CA ASN A 69 11.98 15.07 64.67
C ASN A 69 11.82 13.56 64.39
N GLU A 70 12.38 13.09 63.28
CA GLU A 70 12.31 11.71 62.77
C GLU A 70 10.93 11.25 62.28
N ALA A 71 9.87 12.06 62.44
CA ALA A 71 8.53 11.79 61.93
C ALA A 71 8.28 12.43 60.56
N VAL A 72 7.44 11.79 59.74
CA VAL A 72 6.99 12.32 58.44
C VAL A 72 5.89 13.37 58.67
N VAL A 73 6.04 14.55 58.07
CA VAL A 73 5.07 15.65 58.16
C VAL A 73 4.75 16.17 56.76
N VAL A 74 3.46 16.33 56.46
CA VAL A 74 2.99 16.80 55.14
C VAL A 74 1.86 17.82 55.29
N GLU A 75 2.14 19.09 54.96
CA GLU A 75 1.08 20.09 54.80
C GLU A 75 0.54 20.01 53.36
N ILE A 76 -0.64 19.42 53.18
CA ILE A 76 -1.21 19.13 51.86
C ILE A 76 -1.50 20.44 51.09
N PRO A 77 -0.81 20.74 49.98
CA PRO A 77 -0.97 22.03 49.31
C PRO A 77 -2.33 22.16 48.63
N PHE A 78 -3.01 23.30 48.82
CA PHE A 78 -4.27 23.60 48.12
C PHE A 78 -4.18 23.42 46.59
N ALA A 79 -3.01 23.69 46.02
CA ALA A 79 -2.73 23.53 44.60
C ALA A 79 -2.92 22.07 44.10
N ALA A 80 -2.69 21.06 44.94
CA ALA A 80 -2.90 19.66 44.58
C ALA A 80 -4.37 19.38 44.24
N PHE A 81 -5.31 19.94 45.02
CA PHE A 81 -6.74 19.76 44.81
C PHE A 81 -7.37 20.78 43.87
N ALA A 82 -6.79 21.98 43.75
CA ALA A 82 -7.31 23.06 42.90
C ALA A 82 -7.34 22.74 41.40
N MET A 83 -6.67 21.66 40.97
CA MET A 83 -6.68 21.16 39.59
C MET A 83 -7.92 20.31 39.26
N PHE A 84 -8.62 19.78 40.25
CA PHE A 84 -9.81 18.96 40.03
C PHE A 84 -11.09 19.81 39.95
N SER A 85 -11.99 19.41 39.05
CA SER A 85 -13.24 20.12 38.76
C SER A 85 -14.42 19.49 39.53
N GLY A 86 -15.31 20.33 40.05
CA GLY A 86 -16.26 20.00 41.13
C GLY A 86 -17.46 19.12 40.77
N GLN A 87 -17.23 17.89 40.32
CA GLN A 87 -18.23 16.81 40.34
C GLN A 87 -17.67 15.48 40.87
N ASP A 88 -16.41 15.17 40.55
CA ASP A 88 -15.76 13.95 41.05
C ASP A 88 -15.24 14.10 42.47
N ARG A 89 -15.15 12.97 43.17
CA ARG A 89 -14.65 12.90 44.55
C ARG A 89 -13.17 12.58 44.50
N VAL A 90 -12.38 13.43 45.13
CA VAL A 90 -10.93 13.24 45.29
C VAL A 90 -10.67 12.71 46.68
N PHE A 91 -9.88 11.64 46.75
CA PHE A 91 -9.35 11.04 47.96
C PHE A 91 -7.83 11.03 47.86
N TYR A 92 -7.15 10.96 49.00
CA TYR A 92 -5.70 10.83 49.03
C TYR A 92 -5.28 10.04 50.27
N ALA A 93 -4.10 9.44 50.23
CA ALA A 93 -3.43 8.90 51.39
C ALA A 93 -1.93 9.19 51.26
N VAL A 94 -1.29 9.46 52.39
CA VAL A 94 0.17 9.48 52.50
C VAL A 94 0.54 8.51 53.60
N GLU A 95 1.42 7.56 53.31
CA GLU A 95 1.96 6.61 54.29
C GLU A 95 3.44 6.89 54.51
N ASP A 96 3.95 6.60 55.71
CA ASP A 96 5.39 6.60 56.02
C ASP A 96 6.06 5.28 55.59
N PRO A 97 7.40 5.16 55.70
CA PRO A 97 8.10 3.93 55.34
C PRO A 97 7.71 2.66 56.13
N ASP A 98 7.02 2.80 57.27
CA ASP A 98 6.47 1.69 58.05
C ASP A 98 5.05 1.28 57.54
N ALA A 99 4.59 1.88 56.43
CA ALA A 99 3.25 1.77 55.88
C ALA A 99 2.13 2.22 56.85
N LEU A 100 2.41 3.22 57.69
CA LEU A 100 1.41 3.85 58.55
C LEU A 100 0.90 5.14 57.88
N THR A 101 -0.42 5.30 57.79
CA THR A 101 -1.03 6.50 57.18
C THR A 101 -0.76 7.75 58.02
N VAL A 102 0.10 8.63 57.51
CA VAL A 102 0.44 9.95 58.06
C VAL A 102 -0.75 10.91 57.96
N THR A 103 -1.43 10.91 56.81
CA THR A 103 -2.57 11.79 56.54
C THR A 103 -3.42 11.30 55.37
N GLY A 104 -4.70 11.68 55.34
CA GLY A 104 -5.67 11.29 54.31
C GLY A 104 -6.56 10.12 54.72
N TYR A 105 -6.78 9.19 53.80
CA TYR A 105 -7.73 8.07 53.92
C TYR A 105 -6.99 6.74 54.11
N GLU A 106 -6.89 6.29 55.36
CA GLU A 106 -6.34 4.97 55.75
C GLU A 106 -7.01 3.81 54.99
N ASP A 107 -8.31 3.91 54.70
CA ASP A 107 -9.04 2.90 53.93
C ASP A 107 -8.75 2.91 52.42
N LEU A 108 -8.08 3.93 51.89
CA LEU A 108 -7.50 3.94 50.54
C LEU A 108 -6.10 3.30 50.57
N ALA A 109 -5.25 3.75 51.48
CA ALA A 109 -3.89 3.22 51.71
C ALA A 109 -3.87 1.70 51.85
N ALA A 110 -4.71 1.14 52.73
CA ALA A 110 -4.81 -0.31 52.98
C ALA A 110 -5.35 -1.16 51.79
N GLN A 111 -5.66 -0.55 50.64
CA GLN A 111 -6.00 -1.24 49.38
C GLN A 111 -4.91 -1.12 48.31
N MET A 112 -3.88 -0.31 48.55
CA MET A 112 -2.74 -0.10 47.67
C MET A 112 -1.54 -0.94 48.13
N GLY A 113 -0.38 -0.74 47.49
CA GLY A 113 0.88 -1.34 47.87
C GLY A 113 2.00 -0.31 47.81
N GLU A 114 3.11 -0.60 48.51
CA GLU A 114 4.28 0.26 48.61
C GLU A 114 4.76 0.74 47.22
N THR A 115 4.93 2.06 47.08
CA THR A 115 5.31 2.69 45.80
C THR A 115 6.76 3.14 45.83
N VAL A 116 7.66 2.25 45.41
CA VAL A 116 9.13 2.41 45.41
C VAL A 116 9.64 3.22 44.20
N SER A 117 8.86 4.20 43.71
CA SER A 117 9.13 4.94 42.47
C SER A 117 8.72 6.40 42.56
N SER A 118 9.62 7.30 42.15
CA SER A 118 9.36 8.74 42.02
C SER A 118 8.54 9.12 40.77
N GLU A 119 8.23 8.16 39.89
CA GLU A 119 7.32 8.33 38.75
C GLU A 119 5.88 7.90 39.09
N PRO A 120 4.84 8.70 38.75
CA PRO A 120 3.45 8.34 39.00
C PRO A 120 2.97 7.09 38.25
N THR A 121 2.53 6.09 39.00
CA THR A 121 1.90 4.86 38.49
C THR A 121 0.37 4.94 38.62
N PHE A 122 -0.38 4.28 37.74
CA PHE A 122 -1.85 4.39 37.69
C PHE A 122 -2.55 3.03 37.81
N THR A 123 -3.58 2.96 38.67
CA THR A 123 -4.38 1.74 38.91
C THR A 123 -5.86 2.10 39.10
N ASP A 124 -6.76 1.23 38.63
CA ASP A 124 -8.20 1.36 38.87
C ASP A 124 -8.64 0.46 40.04
N ILE A 125 -9.36 1.02 41.01
CA ILE A 125 -9.89 0.28 42.18
C ILE A 125 -11.39 0.53 42.38
N LEU A 126 -12.08 -0.38 43.04
CA LEU A 126 -13.47 -0.20 43.48
C LEU A 126 -13.50 0.43 44.87
N TYR A 127 -13.43 1.75 44.95
CA TYR A 127 -13.36 2.48 46.21
C TYR A 127 -14.72 3.05 46.63
N ARG A 128 -15.15 2.71 47.84
CA ARG A 128 -16.41 3.19 48.46
C ARG A 128 -17.68 3.01 47.59
N GLY A 129 -17.66 2.02 46.70
CA GLY A 129 -18.78 1.64 45.82
C GLY A 129 -18.74 2.24 44.41
N GLU A 130 -17.75 3.08 44.10
CA GLU A 130 -17.52 3.68 42.78
C GLU A 130 -16.13 3.26 42.24
N ILE A 131 -15.94 3.31 40.92
CA ILE A 131 -14.61 3.05 40.35
C ILE A 131 -13.79 4.35 40.49
N ALA A 132 -12.62 4.23 41.11
CA ALA A 132 -11.68 5.32 41.30
C ALA A 132 -10.35 5.03 40.58
N ARG A 133 -9.83 6.03 39.87
CA ARG A 133 -8.50 6.02 39.28
C ARG A 133 -7.51 6.53 40.33
N VAL A 134 -6.54 5.71 40.72
CA VAL A 134 -5.48 6.08 41.67
C VAL A 134 -4.20 6.39 40.90
N ALA A 135 -3.61 7.57 41.13
CA ALA A 135 -2.20 7.82 40.88
C ALA A 135 -1.40 7.57 42.16
N SER A 136 -0.30 6.82 42.07
CA SER A 136 0.57 6.49 43.18
C SER A 136 1.98 6.92 42.86
N VAL A 137 2.62 7.70 43.74
CA VAL A 137 4.00 8.13 43.62
C VAL A 137 4.71 8.00 44.97
N GLY A 138 5.97 7.59 44.93
CA GLY A 138 6.83 7.47 46.08
C GLY A 138 7.69 8.72 46.29
N ARG A 139 8.01 8.98 47.55
CA ARG A 139 8.96 9.99 48.00
C ARG A 139 9.98 9.34 48.92
N LEU A 140 11.22 9.20 48.48
CA LEU A 140 12.29 8.73 49.35
C LEU A 140 12.53 9.73 50.50
N ILE A 141 12.74 9.21 51.71
CA ILE A 141 13.24 9.95 52.86
C ILE A 141 14.33 9.16 53.58
N SER A 142 15.26 9.87 54.22
CA SER A 142 16.23 9.29 55.14
C SER A 142 16.02 9.86 56.54
N THR A 143 15.94 8.97 57.54
CA THR A 143 16.00 9.27 58.97
C THR A 143 17.35 8.78 59.53
N PRO A 144 17.72 9.12 60.78
CA PRO A 144 18.94 8.60 61.40
C PRO A 144 18.94 7.08 61.62
N SER A 145 17.77 6.44 61.60
CA SER A 145 17.58 5.01 61.83
C SER A 145 17.41 4.19 60.55
N ASP A 146 16.76 4.73 59.51
CA ASP A 146 16.48 3.99 58.27
C ASP A 146 16.27 4.93 57.04
N THR A 147 16.23 4.36 55.84
CA THR A 147 15.87 5.07 54.60
C THR A 147 14.80 4.28 53.85
N GLY A 148 13.70 4.96 53.51
CA GLY A 148 12.55 4.30 52.89
C GLY A 148 11.58 5.26 52.22
N TRP A 149 10.47 4.70 51.73
CA TRP A 149 9.54 5.38 50.84
C TRP A 149 8.30 5.86 51.57
N VAL A 150 8.10 7.17 51.61
CA VAL A 150 6.78 7.77 51.85
C VAL A 150 5.94 7.53 50.61
N THR A 151 4.81 6.85 50.72
CA THR A 151 3.88 6.65 49.60
C THR A 151 2.89 7.80 49.52
N ILE A 152 2.50 8.20 48.31
CA ILE A 152 1.46 9.20 48.07
C ILE A 152 0.49 8.62 47.05
N HIS A 153 -0.73 8.33 47.51
CA HIS A 153 -1.84 7.91 46.68
C HIS A 153 -2.84 9.07 46.52
N VAL A 154 -3.26 9.37 45.29
CA VAL A 154 -4.36 10.29 45.00
C VAL A 154 -5.35 9.58 44.10
N ALA A 155 -6.62 9.54 44.51
CA ALA A 155 -7.67 8.82 43.80
C ALA A 155 -8.81 9.76 43.40
N GLU A 156 -9.29 9.66 42.15
CA GLU A 156 -10.42 10.42 41.63
C GLU A 156 -11.49 9.46 41.08
N THR A 157 -12.78 9.71 41.35
CA THR A 157 -13.87 8.96 40.71
C THR A 157 -13.94 9.24 39.21
N GLN A 158 -14.42 8.29 38.39
CA GLN A 158 -14.28 8.39 36.94
C GLN A 158 -15.45 9.11 36.20
N ASN A 159 -16.33 9.87 36.89
CA ASN A 159 -17.58 10.34 36.30
C ASN A 159 -17.37 11.38 35.17
N GLN A 160 -16.53 12.40 35.37
CA GLN A 160 -16.20 13.38 34.32
C GLN A 160 -15.42 12.75 33.16
N ARG A 161 -14.56 11.77 33.45
CA ARG A 161 -13.79 11.02 32.47
C ARG A 161 -14.71 10.20 31.55
N GLU A 162 -15.69 9.50 32.11
CA GLU A 162 -16.73 8.82 31.35
C GLU A 162 -17.63 9.82 30.60
N ALA A 163 -18.01 10.94 31.21
CA ALA A 163 -18.85 11.96 30.58
C ALA A 163 -18.17 12.56 29.34
N LEU A 164 -16.88 12.92 29.42
CA LEU A 164 -16.10 13.43 28.29
C LEU A 164 -15.97 12.39 27.17
N SER A 165 -15.70 11.13 27.50
CA SER A 165 -15.64 10.05 26.51
C SER A 165 -16.99 9.88 25.78
N ASN A 166 -18.10 9.89 26.52
CA ASN A 166 -19.45 9.85 25.97
C ASN A 166 -19.82 11.10 25.15
N GLU A 167 -19.34 12.29 25.53
CA GLU A 167 -19.50 13.52 24.75
C GLU A 167 -18.77 13.43 23.40
N ILE A 168 -17.49 13.04 23.40
CA ILE A 168 -16.71 12.85 22.17
C ILE A 168 -17.39 11.81 21.26
N LEU A 169 -17.82 10.67 21.82
CA LEU A 169 -18.49 9.61 21.08
C LEU A 169 -19.83 10.08 20.49
N SER A 170 -20.70 10.72 21.28
CA SER A 170 -22.03 11.15 20.83
C SER A 170 -21.96 12.26 19.77
N ASN A 171 -21.05 13.23 19.94
CA ASN A 171 -20.78 14.27 18.94
C ASN A 171 -20.24 13.69 17.62
N ALA A 172 -19.49 12.59 17.65
CA ALA A 172 -18.91 11.96 16.47
C ALA A 172 -19.86 10.94 15.78
N VAL A 173 -20.73 10.24 16.52
CA VAL A 173 -21.67 9.25 15.97
C VAL A 173 -22.67 9.88 14.99
N LEU A 174 -23.19 11.08 15.27
CA LEU A 174 -24.18 11.72 14.40
C LEU A 174 -23.62 12.06 12.99
N PRO A 175 -22.44 12.70 12.84
CA PRO A 175 -21.75 12.82 11.55
C PRO A 175 -21.50 11.48 10.84
N VAL A 176 -21.06 10.44 11.55
CA VAL A 176 -20.80 9.11 10.96
C VAL A 176 -22.08 8.51 10.37
N LEU A 177 -23.20 8.57 11.11
CA LEU A 177 -24.49 8.09 10.63
C LEU A 177 -25.01 8.92 9.45
N ALA A 178 -24.89 10.25 9.49
CA ALA A 178 -25.29 11.14 8.40
C ALA A 178 -24.50 10.87 7.11
N LEU A 179 -23.17 10.73 7.20
CA LEU A 179 -22.31 10.39 6.06
C LEU A 179 -22.58 8.98 5.53
N THR A 180 -22.87 8.01 6.41
CA THR A 180 -23.25 6.65 6.03
C THR A 180 -24.57 6.64 5.24
N LEU A 181 -25.59 7.35 5.72
CA LEU A 181 -26.87 7.48 5.02
C LEU A 181 -26.74 8.20 3.68
N LEU A 182 -25.91 9.25 3.61
CA LEU A 182 -25.56 9.94 2.36
C LEU A 182 -24.87 8.98 1.38
N ALA A 183 -23.88 8.19 1.83
CA ALA A 183 -23.20 7.20 1.00
C ALA A 183 -24.15 6.11 0.49
N ILE A 184 -25.05 5.58 1.34
CA ILE A 184 -26.09 4.63 0.94
C ILE A 184 -27.01 5.26 -0.13
N GLY A 185 -27.41 6.52 0.04
CA GLY A 185 -28.22 7.26 -0.94
C GLY A 185 -27.52 7.47 -2.28
N LEU A 186 -26.25 7.87 -2.26
CA LEU A 186 -25.42 8.05 -3.46
C LEU A 186 -25.18 6.73 -4.20
N VAL A 187 -24.89 5.64 -3.47
CA VAL A 187 -24.74 4.29 -4.04
C VAL A 187 -26.06 3.79 -4.63
N TRP A 188 -27.19 3.99 -3.93
CA TRP A 188 -28.52 3.66 -4.44
C TRP A 188 -28.85 4.41 -5.73
N PHE A 189 -28.58 5.73 -5.78
CA PHE A 189 -28.80 6.57 -6.94
C PHE A 189 -27.89 6.16 -8.12
N GLY A 190 -26.59 6.01 -7.86
CA GLY A 190 -25.59 5.61 -8.86
C GLY A 190 -25.89 4.25 -9.49
N ILE A 191 -26.18 3.23 -8.68
CA ILE A 191 -26.60 1.91 -9.15
C ILE A 191 -27.92 1.99 -9.93
N SER A 192 -28.89 2.78 -9.46
CA SER A 192 -30.18 2.91 -10.15
C SER A 192 -30.05 3.60 -11.52
N ARG A 193 -29.16 4.60 -11.64
CA ARG A 193 -28.89 5.30 -12.90
C ARG A 193 -28.03 4.48 -13.87
N MET A 194 -27.03 3.75 -13.36
CA MET A 194 -26.16 2.86 -14.16
C MET A 194 -26.94 1.75 -14.87
N PHE A 195 -27.93 1.16 -14.20
CA PHE A 195 -28.76 0.08 -14.76
C PHE A 195 -30.03 0.57 -15.50
N ALA A 196 -30.23 1.89 -15.64
CA ALA A 196 -31.41 2.43 -16.33
C ALA A 196 -31.45 2.10 -17.85
N PRO A 197 -30.37 2.27 -18.64
CA PRO A 197 -30.41 1.98 -20.08
C PRO A 197 -30.69 0.50 -20.41
N LEU A 198 -30.27 -0.42 -19.53
CA LEU A 198 -30.61 -1.85 -19.63
C LEU A 198 -32.10 -2.10 -19.40
N THR A 199 -32.75 -1.29 -18.56
CA THR A 199 -34.19 -1.38 -18.31
C THR A 199 -34.98 -0.80 -19.49
N GLU A 200 -34.48 0.27 -20.12
CA GLU A 200 -35.06 0.84 -21.35
C GLU A 200 -34.94 -0.15 -22.52
N LEU A 201 -33.76 -0.77 -22.71
CA LEU A 201 -33.55 -1.83 -23.70
C LEU A 201 -34.46 -3.06 -23.46
N GLU A 202 -34.70 -3.45 -22.20
CA GLU A 202 -35.65 -4.52 -21.85
C GLU A 202 -37.10 -4.18 -22.27
N HIS A 203 -37.51 -2.91 -22.17
CA HIS A 203 -38.85 -2.47 -22.58
C HIS A 203 -38.97 -2.35 -24.10
N GLU A 204 -37.98 -1.78 -24.79
CA GLU A 204 -37.90 -1.73 -26.26
C GLU A 204 -38.02 -3.14 -26.86
N LEU A 205 -37.26 -4.11 -26.34
CA LEU A 205 -37.30 -5.51 -26.79
C LEU A 205 -38.63 -6.22 -26.48
N ARG A 206 -39.39 -5.79 -25.47
CA ARG A 206 -40.72 -6.34 -25.16
C ARG A 206 -41.87 -5.65 -25.89
N ALA A 207 -41.69 -4.41 -26.33
CA ALA A 207 -42.72 -3.63 -27.01
C ALA A 207 -42.84 -3.97 -28.51
N ARG A 208 -41.78 -4.53 -29.09
CA ARG A 208 -41.71 -4.92 -30.51
C ARG A 208 -42.63 -6.09 -30.86
N SER A 209 -43.28 -5.98 -32.01
CA SER A 209 -44.07 -7.06 -32.60
C SER A 209 -43.17 -8.22 -33.06
N PRO A 210 -43.66 -9.48 -33.10
CA PRO A 210 -42.87 -10.63 -33.57
C PRO A 210 -42.29 -10.48 -34.99
N ASP A 211 -42.94 -9.69 -35.84
CA ASP A 211 -42.55 -9.42 -37.23
C ASP A 211 -41.70 -8.13 -37.39
N ASP A 212 -41.45 -7.38 -36.32
CA ASP A 212 -40.67 -6.13 -36.35
C ASP A 212 -39.16 -6.41 -36.20
N LEU A 213 -38.51 -6.59 -37.36
CA LEU A 213 -37.08 -6.84 -37.48
C LEU A 213 -36.24 -5.57 -37.70
N SER A 214 -36.81 -4.38 -37.45
CA SER A 214 -36.08 -3.11 -37.55
C SER A 214 -34.89 -3.05 -36.59
N PRO A 215 -33.79 -2.33 -36.90
CA PRO A 215 -32.65 -2.23 -35.99
C PRO A 215 -33.02 -1.48 -34.70
N ILE A 216 -32.47 -1.93 -33.58
CA ILE A 216 -32.50 -1.22 -32.29
C ILE A 216 -31.52 -0.06 -32.38
N THR A 217 -32.02 1.15 -32.13
CA THR A 217 -31.28 2.43 -32.23
C THR A 217 -31.15 3.17 -30.90
N VAL A 218 -31.69 2.60 -29.81
CA VAL A 218 -31.58 3.16 -28.45
C VAL A 218 -30.10 3.22 -28.03
N PRO A 219 -29.60 4.35 -27.50
CA PRO A 219 -28.22 4.45 -27.03
C PRO A 219 -27.97 3.55 -25.81
N VAL A 220 -26.96 2.69 -25.89
CA VAL A 220 -26.61 1.74 -24.83
C VAL A 220 -25.16 1.93 -24.33
N PRO A 221 -24.82 1.48 -23.11
CA PRO A 221 -23.45 1.46 -22.63
C PRO A 221 -22.55 0.56 -23.50
N SER A 222 -21.24 0.84 -23.52
CA SER A 222 -20.26 0.12 -24.36
C SER A 222 -20.10 -1.35 -23.96
N GLU A 223 -20.43 -1.72 -22.72
CA GLU A 223 -20.51 -3.11 -22.26
C GLU A 223 -21.64 -3.91 -22.96
N VAL A 224 -22.62 -3.21 -23.53
CA VAL A 224 -23.82 -3.79 -24.16
C VAL A 224 -23.85 -3.54 -25.68
N GLU A 225 -23.09 -2.57 -26.19
CA GLU A 225 -22.99 -2.20 -27.61
C GLU A 225 -22.72 -3.41 -28.52
N HIS A 226 -21.76 -4.27 -28.16
CA HIS A 226 -21.48 -5.50 -28.92
C HIS A 226 -22.66 -6.48 -28.98
N LEU A 227 -23.47 -6.55 -27.92
CA LEU A 227 -24.66 -7.42 -27.87
C LEU A 227 -25.79 -6.86 -28.75
N VAL A 228 -26.03 -5.54 -28.72
CA VAL A 228 -27.01 -4.88 -29.60
C VAL A 228 -26.58 -4.97 -31.06
N SER A 229 -25.29 -4.78 -31.35
CA SER A 229 -24.72 -4.96 -32.70
C SER A 229 -24.90 -6.39 -33.23
N ALA A 230 -24.64 -7.40 -32.40
CA ALA A 230 -24.87 -8.81 -32.75
C ALA A 230 -26.36 -9.12 -32.99
N LEU A 231 -27.26 -8.55 -32.18
CA LEU A 231 -28.71 -8.71 -32.31
C LEU A 231 -29.27 -8.01 -33.55
N ASN A 232 -28.88 -6.77 -33.82
CA ASN A 232 -29.22 -6.05 -35.06
C ASN A 232 -28.71 -6.81 -36.29
N GLY A 233 -27.49 -7.34 -36.24
CA GLY A 233 -26.93 -8.20 -37.28
C GLY A 233 -27.72 -9.50 -37.48
N PHE A 234 -28.32 -10.06 -36.42
CA PHE A 234 -29.20 -11.23 -36.52
C PHE A 234 -30.55 -10.87 -37.16
N MET A 235 -31.22 -9.81 -36.70
CA MET A 235 -32.52 -9.38 -37.26
C MET A 235 -32.40 -9.03 -38.75
N ALA A 236 -31.34 -8.33 -39.15
CA ALA A 236 -31.07 -8.01 -40.55
C ALA A 236 -30.76 -9.24 -41.44
N ARG A 237 -30.32 -10.37 -40.87
CA ARG A 237 -30.22 -11.64 -41.60
C ARG A 237 -31.57 -12.36 -41.68
N LEU A 238 -32.35 -12.34 -40.60
CA LEU A 238 -33.68 -12.96 -40.54
C LEU A 238 -34.66 -12.28 -41.52
N GLN A 239 -34.66 -10.94 -41.58
CA GLN A 239 -35.48 -10.18 -42.52
C GLN A 239 -35.21 -10.59 -43.97
N LYS A 240 -33.93 -10.61 -44.37
CA LYS A 240 -33.51 -11.01 -45.73
C LYS A 240 -33.88 -12.46 -46.06
N ALA A 241 -33.85 -13.36 -45.07
CA ALA A 241 -34.31 -14.73 -45.27
C ALA A 241 -35.83 -14.81 -45.49
N MET A 242 -36.63 -14.05 -44.72
CA MET A 242 -38.09 -14.00 -44.87
C MET A 242 -38.52 -13.34 -46.19
N GLU A 243 -37.87 -12.25 -46.59
CA GLU A 243 -38.12 -11.57 -47.87
C GLU A 243 -37.90 -12.51 -49.07
N ARG A 244 -36.78 -13.25 -49.08
CA ARG A 244 -36.47 -14.25 -50.13
C ARG A 244 -37.50 -15.38 -50.20
N VAL A 245 -37.90 -15.93 -49.05
CA VAL A 245 -38.91 -17.01 -48.99
C VAL A 245 -40.27 -16.51 -49.48
N SER A 246 -40.69 -15.32 -49.05
CA SER A 246 -41.97 -14.72 -49.46
C SER A 246 -42.01 -14.43 -50.97
N GLY A 247 -40.94 -13.87 -51.53
CA GLY A 247 -40.82 -13.61 -52.97
C GLY A 247 -40.91 -14.88 -53.81
N LEU A 248 -40.12 -15.91 -53.47
CA LEU A 248 -40.09 -17.17 -54.21
C LEU A 248 -41.44 -17.92 -54.15
N VAL A 249 -42.14 -17.87 -53.01
CA VAL A 249 -43.49 -18.45 -52.88
C VAL A 249 -44.51 -17.69 -53.74
N ALA A 250 -44.44 -16.36 -53.79
CA ALA A 250 -45.35 -15.54 -54.59
C ALA A 250 -45.17 -15.77 -56.11
N GLU A 251 -43.92 -15.81 -56.57
CA GLU A 251 -43.57 -16.02 -57.99
C GLU A 251 -43.95 -17.43 -58.46
N ALA A 252 -43.56 -18.48 -57.72
CA ALA A 252 -43.92 -19.86 -58.03
C ALA A 252 -45.45 -20.09 -58.03
N ALA A 253 -46.19 -19.45 -57.11
CA ALA A 253 -47.65 -19.54 -57.07
C ALA A 253 -48.32 -18.85 -58.27
N HIS A 254 -47.70 -17.82 -58.85
CA HIS A 254 -48.20 -17.16 -60.06
C HIS A 254 -47.92 -18.02 -61.31
N GLU A 255 -46.67 -18.48 -61.47
CA GLU A 255 -46.26 -19.29 -62.63
C GLU A 255 -47.06 -20.62 -62.71
N VAL A 256 -47.27 -21.32 -61.59
CA VAL A 256 -48.02 -22.60 -61.58
C VAL A 256 -49.52 -22.43 -61.82
N ARG A 257 -50.12 -21.29 -61.44
CA ARG A 257 -51.56 -21.05 -61.62
C ARG A 257 -51.97 -20.95 -63.10
N THR A 258 -51.12 -20.35 -63.93
CA THR A 258 -51.40 -20.08 -65.35
C THR A 258 -51.60 -21.35 -66.22
N PRO A 259 -50.68 -22.34 -66.24
CA PRO A 259 -50.88 -23.57 -67.00
C PRO A 259 -51.99 -24.44 -66.41
N LEU A 260 -52.20 -24.44 -65.08
CA LEU A 260 -53.31 -25.16 -64.45
C LEU A 260 -54.69 -24.58 -64.86
N ALA A 261 -54.81 -23.25 -64.97
CA ALA A 261 -56.03 -22.62 -65.49
C ALA A 261 -56.28 -22.98 -66.96
N SER A 262 -55.23 -22.97 -67.80
CA SER A 262 -55.31 -23.39 -69.20
C SER A 262 -55.72 -24.86 -69.35
N LEU A 263 -55.11 -25.75 -68.55
CA LEU A 263 -55.45 -27.17 -68.49
C LEU A 263 -56.90 -27.41 -68.09
N ARG A 264 -57.37 -26.72 -67.06
CA ARG A 264 -58.75 -26.80 -66.59
C ARG A 264 -59.72 -26.36 -67.69
N ALA A 265 -59.47 -25.25 -68.38
CA ALA A 265 -60.31 -24.79 -69.47
C ALA A 265 -60.34 -25.79 -70.65
N GLN A 266 -59.20 -26.40 -71.01
CA GLN A 266 -59.17 -27.45 -72.04
C GLN A 266 -59.92 -28.72 -71.60
N ALA A 267 -59.90 -29.07 -70.31
CA ALA A 267 -60.64 -30.20 -69.75
C ALA A 267 -62.15 -29.94 -69.70
N GLU A 268 -62.58 -28.74 -69.29
CA GLU A 268 -63.99 -28.33 -69.32
C GLU A 268 -64.54 -28.39 -70.74
N ILE A 269 -63.85 -27.82 -71.74
CA ILE A 269 -64.27 -27.90 -73.16
C ILE A 269 -64.19 -29.35 -73.71
N ALA A 270 -63.40 -30.24 -73.11
CA ALA A 270 -63.33 -31.64 -73.53
C ALA A 270 -64.47 -32.51 -72.96
N MET A 271 -65.11 -32.11 -71.85
CA MET A 271 -66.24 -32.87 -71.28
C MET A 271 -67.52 -32.72 -72.10
N ASP A 272 -67.71 -31.58 -72.78
CA ASP A 272 -68.88 -31.29 -73.62
C ASP A 272 -68.66 -31.69 -75.11
N GLU A 273 -67.48 -32.20 -75.48
CA GLU A 273 -67.12 -32.50 -76.87
C GLU A 273 -67.67 -33.87 -77.34
N GLN A 274 -68.52 -33.87 -78.37
CA GLN A 274 -69.23 -35.06 -78.84
C GLN A 274 -68.57 -35.74 -80.05
N ASP A 275 -67.66 -35.08 -80.79
CA ASP A 275 -66.88 -35.72 -81.84
C ASP A 275 -65.73 -36.57 -81.24
N PRO A 276 -65.69 -37.91 -81.45
CA PRO A 276 -64.62 -38.78 -80.94
C PRO A 276 -63.21 -38.42 -81.42
N GLU A 277 -63.07 -37.75 -82.58
CA GLU A 277 -61.76 -37.26 -83.02
C GLU A 277 -61.38 -35.93 -82.38
N ALA A 278 -62.29 -34.95 -82.29
CA ALA A 278 -62.05 -33.69 -81.58
C ALA A 278 -61.75 -33.94 -80.11
N LEU A 279 -62.46 -34.89 -79.47
CA LEU A 279 -62.19 -35.34 -78.12
C LEU A 279 -60.75 -35.89 -77.99
N ARG A 280 -60.31 -36.80 -78.88
CA ARG A 280 -58.91 -37.25 -78.91
C ARG A 280 -57.92 -36.10 -79.12
N ARG A 281 -58.22 -35.15 -80.01
CA ARG A 281 -57.43 -33.92 -80.26
C ARG A 281 -57.43 -32.95 -79.06
N ARG A 282 -58.39 -33.01 -78.15
CA ARG A 282 -58.42 -32.23 -76.89
C ARG A 282 -57.70 -32.96 -75.76
N VAL A 283 -57.95 -34.26 -75.57
CA VAL A 283 -57.23 -35.10 -74.60
C VAL A 283 -55.72 -35.09 -74.86
N GLY A 284 -55.29 -35.14 -76.13
CA GLY A 284 -53.88 -34.96 -76.50
C GLY A 284 -53.30 -33.59 -76.11
N ARG A 285 -54.09 -32.52 -76.19
CA ARG A 285 -53.68 -31.18 -75.74
C ARG A 285 -53.63 -31.06 -74.21
N ILE A 286 -54.57 -31.68 -73.49
CA ILE A 286 -54.56 -31.78 -72.02
C ILE A 286 -53.31 -32.55 -71.56
N HIS A 287 -53.00 -33.69 -72.18
CA HIS A 287 -51.79 -34.45 -71.88
C HIS A 287 -50.52 -33.61 -72.11
N THR A 288 -50.41 -32.93 -73.25
CA THR A 288 -49.26 -32.04 -73.55
C THR A 288 -49.14 -30.90 -72.53
N GLY A 289 -50.25 -30.26 -72.15
CA GLY A 289 -50.25 -29.23 -71.12
C GLY A 289 -49.87 -29.75 -69.73
N ALA A 290 -50.25 -30.99 -69.39
CA ALA A 290 -49.90 -31.62 -68.11
C ALA A 290 -48.41 -31.96 -68.04
N VAL A 291 -47.83 -32.42 -69.16
CA VAL A 291 -46.38 -32.56 -69.31
C VAL A 291 -45.67 -31.21 -69.16
N GLN A 292 -46.17 -30.14 -69.79
CA GLN A 292 -45.62 -28.78 -69.65
C GLN A 292 -45.73 -28.24 -68.20
N ALA A 293 -46.85 -28.46 -67.52
CA ALA A 293 -47.01 -28.07 -66.11
C ALA A 293 -46.06 -28.84 -65.18
N SER A 294 -45.87 -30.15 -65.40
CA SER A 294 -44.91 -30.97 -64.66
C SER A 294 -43.45 -30.56 -64.94
N GLN A 295 -43.15 -30.14 -66.16
CA GLN A 295 -41.85 -29.55 -66.52
C GLN A 295 -41.64 -28.19 -65.85
N LEU A 296 -42.66 -27.33 -65.75
CA LEU A 296 -42.57 -26.04 -65.05
C LEU A 296 -42.34 -26.22 -63.54
N VAL A 297 -43.06 -27.15 -62.90
CA VAL A 297 -42.82 -27.51 -61.49
C VAL A 297 -41.40 -28.05 -61.29
N SER A 298 -40.91 -28.87 -62.23
CA SER A 298 -39.52 -29.36 -62.21
C SER A 298 -38.49 -28.23 -62.38
N GLN A 299 -38.78 -27.24 -63.24
CA GLN A 299 -37.96 -26.05 -63.44
C GLN A 299 -37.92 -25.20 -62.16
N LEU A 300 -39.06 -24.87 -61.56
CA LEU A 300 -39.14 -24.05 -60.34
C LEU A 300 -38.41 -24.71 -59.16
N LEU A 301 -38.54 -26.03 -58.99
CA LEU A 301 -37.77 -26.78 -57.99
C LEU A 301 -36.26 -26.76 -58.26
N MET A 302 -35.83 -26.82 -59.52
CA MET A 302 -34.42 -26.76 -59.90
C MET A 302 -33.84 -25.34 -59.76
N GLU A 303 -34.59 -24.31 -60.13
CA GLU A 303 -34.23 -22.89 -60.04
C GLU A 303 -34.13 -22.45 -58.55
N ALA A 304 -35.05 -22.92 -57.69
CA ALA A 304 -34.95 -22.81 -56.24
C ALA A 304 -33.72 -23.53 -55.66
N THR A 305 -33.44 -24.76 -56.12
CA THR A 305 -32.29 -25.56 -55.67
C THR A 305 -30.94 -24.92 -56.04
N ILE A 306 -30.84 -24.33 -57.23
CA ILE A 306 -29.64 -23.64 -57.70
C ILE A 306 -29.44 -22.34 -56.91
N SER A 307 -30.46 -21.49 -56.81
CA SER A 307 -30.37 -20.21 -56.08
C SER A 307 -30.05 -20.41 -54.60
N HIS A 308 -30.72 -21.36 -53.91
CA HIS A 308 -30.45 -21.64 -52.50
C HIS A 308 -29.03 -22.17 -52.24
N ARG A 309 -28.41 -22.85 -53.21
CA ARG A 309 -26.99 -23.26 -53.11
C ARG A 309 -26.04 -22.10 -53.38
N MET A 310 -26.29 -21.32 -54.44
CA MET A 310 -25.45 -20.19 -54.82
C MET A 310 -25.39 -19.09 -53.75
N GLU A 311 -26.41 -18.95 -52.89
CA GLU A 311 -26.40 -18.00 -51.78
C GLU A 311 -25.83 -18.54 -50.45
N ASN A 312 -25.68 -19.87 -50.28
CA ASN A 312 -25.33 -20.48 -48.98
C ASN A 312 -24.13 -21.45 -48.99
N SER A 313 -23.64 -21.90 -50.16
CA SER A 313 -22.41 -22.70 -50.24
C SER A 313 -21.18 -21.83 -49.93
N GLU A 314 -20.32 -22.24 -49.00
CA GLU A 314 -18.98 -21.65 -48.88
C GLU A 314 -18.20 -21.91 -50.17
N ILE A 315 -17.44 -20.91 -50.64
CA ILE A 315 -16.74 -20.98 -51.93
C ILE A 315 -15.44 -21.80 -51.76
N GLU A 316 -15.60 -23.11 -51.74
CA GLU A 316 -14.52 -24.10 -51.79
C GLU A 316 -13.59 -23.90 -52.99
N THR A 317 -12.41 -24.50 -52.89
CA THR A 317 -11.43 -24.56 -53.98
C THR A 317 -11.35 -26.00 -54.49
N THR A 318 -11.79 -26.22 -55.72
CA THR A 318 -11.87 -27.53 -56.38
C THR A 318 -11.00 -27.58 -57.64
N THR A 319 -10.78 -28.75 -58.22
CA THR A 319 -9.96 -28.93 -59.44
C THR A 319 -10.77 -29.56 -60.55
N LEU A 320 -10.49 -29.17 -61.79
CA LEU A 320 -11.22 -29.65 -62.98
C LEU A 320 -11.15 -31.18 -63.13
N ALA A 321 -10.01 -31.80 -62.80
CA ALA A 321 -9.87 -33.25 -62.80
C ALA A 321 -10.84 -33.95 -61.84
N SER A 322 -11.06 -33.40 -60.63
CA SER A 322 -12.00 -33.99 -59.66
C SER A 322 -13.45 -33.92 -60.14
N VAL A 323 -13.84 -32.81 -60.77
CA VAL A 323 -15.18 -32.60 -61.33
C VAL A 323 -15.46 -33.56 -62.49
N ILE A 324 -14.50 -33.76 -63.39
CA ILE A 324 -14.63 -34.70 -64.52
C ILE A 324 -14.61 -36.16 -64.03
N GLY A 325 -13.84 -36.47 -62.99
CA GLY A 325 -13.87 -37.78 -62.33
C GLY A 325 -15.25 -38.13 -61.76
N ASP A 326 -15.88 -37.19 -61.05
CA ASP A 326 -17.24 -37.37 -60.49
C ASP A 326 -18.31 -37.61 -61.58
N VAL A 327 -18.09 -37.14 -62.81
CA VAL A 327 -18.95 -37.41 -63.98
C VAL A 327 -18.67 -38.79 -64.55
N ARG A 328 -17.41 -39.13 -64.82
CA ARG A 328 -17.02 -40.42 -65.43
C ARG A 328 -17.47 -41.63 -64.60
N GLN A 329 -17.48 -41.51 -63.28
CA GLN A 329 -17.93 -42.58 -62.36
C GLN A 329 -19.45 -42.86 -62.43
N ARG A 330 -20.24 -42.02 -63.10
CA ARG A 330 -21.72 -42.11 -63.17
C ARG A 330 -22.26 -42.55 -64.53
N LEU A 331 -21.39 -42.85 -65.49
CA LEU A 331 -21.74 -43.34 -66.81
C LEU A 331 -21.58 -44.86 -66.88
N ASP A 332 -22.38 -45.52 -67.74
CA ASP A 332 -22.23 -46.94 -68.01
C ASP A 332 -20.81 -47.25 -68.54
N PRO A 333 -20.23 -48.44 -68.25
CA PRO A 333 -18.85 -48.76 -68.62
C PRO A 333 -18.54 -48.53 -70.11
N ASP A 334 -19.47 -48.92 -70.97
CA ASP A 334 -19.40 -48.83 -72.43
C ASP A 334 -19.35 -47.36 -72.90
N GLN A 335 -20.02 -46.45 -72.18
CA GLN A 335 -19.96 -45.01 -72.43
C GLN A 335 -18.70 -44.38 -71.82
N ALA A 336 -18.30 -44.82 -70.62
CA ALA A 336 -17.12 -44.34 -69.92
C ALA A 336 -15.77 -44.75 -70.57
N GLN A 337 -15.79 -45.76 -71.46
CA GLN A 337 -14.67 -46.11 -72.35
C GLN A 337 -14.56 -45.20 -73.58
N ARG A 338 -15.65 -44.53 -74.00
CA ARG A 338 -15.65 -43.63 -75.17
C ARG A 338 -15.07 -42.24 -74.87
N LEU A 339 -14.83 -41.91 -73.61
CA LEU A 339 -14.26 -40.64 -73.16
C LEU A 339 -12.72 -40.68 -73.18
N GLN A 340 -12.11 -39.83 -74.01
CA GLN A 340 -10.66 -39.60 -74.04
C GLN A 340 -10.37 -38.25 -73.34
N ILE A 341 -9.46 -38.23 -72.37
CA ILE A 341 -9.31 -37.09 -71.43
C ILE A 341 -7.84 -36.64 -71.39
N ALA A 342 -7.58 -35.38 -71.77
CA ALA A 342 -6.25 -34.78 -71.92
C ALA A 342 -6.20 -33.37 -71.28
N LEU A 343 -6.07 -33.31 -69.95
CA LEU A 343 -6.23 -32.07 -69.17
C LEU A 343 -4.94 -31.30 -68.86
N GLY A 344 -3.75 -31.88 -69.07
CA GLY A 344 -2.46 -31.20 -68.84
C GLY A 344 -2.36 -30.48 -67.48
N GLN A 345 -1.80 -29.26 -67.48
CA GLN A 345 -1.74 -28.40 -66.28
C GLN A 345 -3.11 -27.88 -65.82
N ALA A 346 -4.14 -27.91 -66.68
CA ALA A 346 -5.51 -27.52 -66.31
C ALA A 346 -6.19 -28.54 -65.37
N ALA A 347 -5.63 -29.74 -65.21
CA ALA A 347 -6.15 -30.78 -64.32
C ALA A 347 -6.24 -30.32 -62.85
N GLU A 348 -5.21 -29.65 -62.35
CA GLU A 348 -5.03 -29.31 -60.92
C GLU A 348 -5.25 -27.82 -60.61
N ALA A 349 -5.66 -27.02 -61.59
CA ALA A 349 -5.88 -25.59 -61.40
C ALA A 349 -6.96 -25.30 -60.32
N PRO A 350 -6.68 -24.43 -59.33
CA PRO A 350 -7.60 -24.17 -58.22
C PRO A 350 -8.78 -23.29 -58.65
N LEU A 351 -9.89 -23.92 -59.02
CA LEU A 351 -11.17 -23.26 -59.31
C LEU A 351 -11.90 -22.92 -58.01
N ARG A 352 -12.47 -21.72 -57.93
CA ARG A 352 -13.34 -21.31 -56.83
C ARG A 352 -14.81 -21.43 -57.27
N GLY A 353 -15.59 -22.31 -56.65
CA GLY A 353 -16.95 -22.58 -57.09
C GLY A 353 -17.62 -23.78 -56.42
N ASP A 354 -18.93 -23.91 -56.58
CA ASP A 354 -19.69 -25.06 -56.05
C ASP A 354 -19.39 -26.31 -56.91
N ARG A 355 -18.70 -27.28 -56.32
CA ARG A 355 -18.29 -28.53 -56.99
C ARG A 355 -19.48 -29.32 -57.56
N VAL A 356 -20.67 -29.23 -56.94
CA VAL A 356 -21.87 -29.91 -57.44
C VAL A 356 -22.40 -29.18 -58.67
N ALA A 357 -22.49 -27.85 -58.65
CA ALA A 357 -22.89 -27.07 -59.82
C ALA A 357 -21.94 -27.30 -61.01
N LEU A 358 -20.63 -27.25 -60.78
CA LEU A 358 -19.61 -27.51 -61.81
C LEU A 358 -19.69 -28.94 -62.36
N ARG A 359 -20.03 -29.94 -61.53
CA ARG A 359 -20.25 -31.32 -61.97
C ARG A 359 -21.51 -31.47 -62.82
N GLU A 360 -22.63 -30.86 -62.42
CA GLU A 360 -23.86 -30.88 -63.22
C GLU A 360 -23.66 -30.19 -64.58
N MET A 361 -22.88 -29.09 -64.63
CA MET A 361 -22.42 -28.47 -65.87
C MET A 361 -21.65 -29.46 -66.75
N MET A 362 -20.58 -30.08 -66.23
CA MET A 362 -19.78 -31.02 -67.03
C MET A 362 -20.58 -32.25 -67.48
N ARG A 363 -21.48 -32.79 -66.65
CA ARG A 363 -22.35 -33.90 -67.07
C ARG A 363 -23.26 -33.49 -68.23
N ASN A 364 -23.92 -32.33 -68.15
CA ASN A 364 -24.79 -31.86 -69.23
C ASN A 364 -24.07 -31.66 -70.57
N VAL A 365 -22.77 -31.35 -70.60
CA VAL A 365 -22.00 -31.33 -71.85
C VAL A 365 -21.71 -32.75 -72.36
N VAL A 366 -21.25 -33.63 -71.48
CA VAL A 366 -20.86 -35.02 -71.82
C VAL A 366 -22.07 -35.86 -72.24
N ASP A 367 -23.21 -35.74 -71.56
CA ASP A 367 -24.47 -36.42 -71.89
C ASP A 367 -24.91 -36.07 -73.33
N ASN A 368 -24.82 -34.79 -73.72
CA ASN A 368 -25.13 -34.36 -75.08
C ASN A 368 -24.16 -34.95 -76.12
N ALA A 369 -22.85 -34.91 -75.86
CA ALA A 369 -21.84 -35.48 -76.75
C ALA A 369 -22.03 -37.00 -76.97
N LEU A 370 -22.40 -37.74 -75.91
CA LEU A 370 -22.69 -39.18 -75.96
C LEU A 370 -23.99 -39.50 -76.71
N VAL A 371 -24.98 -38.61 -76.70
CA VAL A 371 -26.27 -38.78 -77.40
C VAL A 371 -26.18 -38.42 -78.88
N TYR A 372 -25.35 -37.45 -79.28
CA TYR A 372 -25.29 -36.95 -80.67
C TYR A 372 -24.14 -37.51 -81.52
N SER A 373 -23.18 -38.23 -80.93
CA SER A 373 -22.17 -39.02 -81.65
C SER A 373 -22.09 -40.44 -81.10
N ASP A 374 -21.79 -41.41 -81.97
CA ASP A 374 -21.50 -42.81 -81.59
C ASP A 374 -19.98 -43.08 -81.46
N GLY A 375 -19.14 -42.10 -81.81
CA GLY A 375 -17.68 -42.19 -81.76
C GLY A 375 -17.06 -41.90 -80.38
N PRO A 376 -15.72 -41.81 -80.30
CA PRO A 376 -15.03 -41.29 -79.11
C PRO A 376 -15.25 -39.78 -78.95
N ILE A 377 -15.18 -39.31 -77.71
CA ILE A 377 -15.38 -37.91 -77.30
C ILE A 377 -14.13 -37.44 -76.58
N ASP A 378 -13.56 -36.31 -77.01
CA ASP A 378 -12.26 -35.83 -76.59
C ASP A 378 -12.40 -34.61 -75.67
N ILE A 379 -12.04 -34.75 -74.40
CA ILE A 379 -12.10 -33.70 -73.36
C ILE A 379 -10.69 -33.15 -73.12
N VAL A 380 -10.46 -31.88 -73.41
CA VAL A 380 -9.14 -31.24 -73.40
C VAL A 380 -9.13 -30.02 -72.46
N GLY A 381 -8.01 -29.76 -71.78
CA GLY A 381 -7.89 -28.65 -70.81
C GLY A 381 -6.62 -27.81 -70.99
N HIS A 382 -6.77 -26.49 -70.89
CA HIS A 382 -5.70 -25.49 -71.08
C HIS A 382 -5.78 -24.34 -70.05
N ILE A 383 -4.70 -23.59 -69.88
CA ILE A 383 -4.65 -22.35 -69.07
C ILE A 383 -4.04 -21.25 -69.94
N ASP A 384 -4.65 -20.06 -69.98
CA ASP A 384 -4.10 -18.86 -70.62
C ASP A 384 -4.45 -17.60 -69.82
N LYS A 385 -3.53 -16.63 -69.76
CA LYS A 385 -3.71 -15.29 -69.14
C LYS A 385 -4.34 -15.23 -67.74
N GLY A 386 -4.22 -16.31 -66.95
CA GLY A 386 -4.82 -16.40 -65.61
C GLY A 386 -6.26 -16.92 -65.57
N ALA A 387 -6.73 -17.53 -66.66
CA ALA A 387 -7.99 -18.25 -66.76
C ALA A 387 -7.78 -19.69 -67.22
N LEU A 388 -8.61 -20.60 -66.69
CA LEU A 388 -8.71 -22.00 -67.09
C LEU A 388 -9.67 -22.14 -68.28
N SER A 389 -9.39 -23.01 -69.25
CA SER A 389 -10.32 -23.37 -70.33
C SER A 389 -10.46 -24.89 -70.48
N VAL A 390 -11.67 -25.38 -70.73
CA VAL A 390 -11.97 -26.81 -70.98
C VAL A 390 -12.86 -26.96 -72.22
N GLU A 391 -12.53 -27.94 -73.05
CA GLU A 391 -13.17 -28.20 -74.33
C GLU A 391 -13.66 -29.66 -74.39
N VAL A 392 -14.91 -29.88 -74.80
CA VAL A 392 -15.48 -31.21 -75.06
C VAL A 392 -15.80 -31.33 -76.54
N ASN A 393 -15.23 -32.32 -77.21
CA ASN A 393 -15.27 -32.46 -78.67
C ASN A 393 -15.90 -33.80 -79.07
N ASP A 394 -17.00 -33.77 -79.82
CA ASP A 394 -17.64 -34.97 -80.35
C ASP A 394 -17.28 -35.23 -81.82
N ARG A 395 -17.94 -36.22 -82.44
CA ARG A 395 -17.94 -36.49 -83.89
C ARG A 395 -19.37 -36.68 -84.40
N GLY A 396 -20.29 -35.84 -83.93
CA GLY A 396 -21.70 -35.83 -84.34
C GLY A 396 -21.90 -35.05 -85.65
N PRO A 397 -23.16 -34.73 -86.01
CA PRO A 397 -23.48 -33.94 -87.20
C PRO A 397 -23.07 -32.46 -87.11
N GLY A 398 -22.60 -31.99 -85.94
CA GLY A 398 -22.34 -30.58 -85.67
C GLY A 398 -23.62 -29.77 -85.48
N ILE A 399 -23.50 -28.44 -85.48
CA ILE A 399 -24.61 -27.48 -85.39
C ILE A 399 -24.35 -26.35 -86.38
N GLU A 400 -25.32 -26.00 -87.22
CA GLU A 400 -25.19 -24.94 -88.22
C GLU A 400 -24.82 -23.60 -87.57
N ALA A 401 -23.94 -22.80 -88.18
CA ALA A 401 -23.38 -21.60 -87.57
C ALA A 401 -24.45 -20.57 -87.11
N GLY A 402 -25.60 -20.49 -87.79
CA GLY A 402 -26.73 -19.66 -87.37
C GLY A 402 -27.48 -20.20 -86.15
N GLU A 403 -27.54 -21.52 -85.97
CA GLU A 403 -28.26 -22.16 -84.85
C GLU A 403 -27.47 -22.13 -83.53
N LYS A 404 -26.15 -21.88 -83.58
CA LYS A 404 -25.28 -21.95 -82.39
C LYS A 404 -25.66 -20.96 -81.28
N SER A 405 -26.10 -19.77 -81.64
CA SER A 405 -26.62 -18.80 -80.67
C SER A 405 -27.97 -19.26 -80.09
N GLU A 406 -28.79 -19.89 -80.92
CA GLU A 406 -30.16 -20.31 -80.56
C GLU A 406 -30.17 -21.56 -79.67
N VAL A 407 -29.30 -22.55 -79.87
CA VAL A 407 -29.23 -23.75 -79.00
C VAL A 407 -28.66 -23.49 -77.60
N LEU A 408 -28.20 -22.27 -77.32
CA LEU A 408 -27.86 -21.80 -75.98
C LEU A 408 -29.08 -21.18 -75.26
N GLU A 409 -30.15 -20.85 -75.99
CA GLU A 409 -31.43 -20.41 -75.43
C GLU A 409 -32.23 -21.61 -74.91
N ARG A 410 -33.04 -21.39 -73.85
CA ARG A 410 -33.81 -22.48 -73.21
C ARG A 410 -34.77 -23.14 -74.21
N PHE A 411 -34.80 -24.47 -74.21
CA PHE A 411 -35.69 -25.35 -74.99
C PHE A 411 -35.50 -25.38 -76.52
N LYS A 412 -34.63 -24.55 -77.10
CA LYS A 412 -34.35 -24.64 -78.55
C LYS A 412 -33.49 -25.86 -78.87
N ARG A 413 -33.72 -26.45 -80.05
CA ARG A 413 -33.03 -27.64 -80.56
C ARG A 413 -32.68 -27.43 -82.03
N GLY A 414 -31.44 -27.71 -82.43
CA GLY A 414 -31.00 -27.61 -83.83
C GLY A 414 -31.65 -28.67 -84.73
N LYS A 415 -31.72 -28.39 -86.04
CA LYS A 415 -32.42 -29.23 -87.05
C LYS A 415 -31.97 -30.70 -87.04
N ALA A 416 -30.70 -30.96 -86.74
CA ALA A 416 -30.10 -32.31 -86.70
C ALA A 416 -30.63 -33.24 -85.59
N SER A 417 -31.60 -32.80 -84.77
CA SER A 417 -32.08 -33.52 -83.58
C SER A 417 -33.39 -34.30 -83.76
N ASN A 418 -34.00 -34.26 -84.96
CA ASN A 418 -35.22 -35.00 -85.28
C ASN A 418 -35.08 -36.51 -85.02
N GLY A 419 -35.93 -37.05 -84.15
CA GLY A 419 -35.98 -38.49 -83.79
C GLY A 419 -35.29 -38.86 -82.48
N LYS A 420 -34.44 -38.00 -81.89
CA LYS A 420 -33.82 -38.27 -80.56
C LYS A 420 -34.60 -37.57 -79.43
N VAL A 421 -34.83 -38.28 -78.32
CA VAL A 421 -35.52 -37.76 -77.13
C VAL A 421 -34.56 -36.87 -76.31
N GLY A 422 -34.97 -35.64 -76.00
CA GLY A 422 -34.16 -34.69 -75.23
C GLY A 422 -34.87 -33.35 -75.01
N SER A 423 -34.59 -32.68 -73.90
CA SER A 423 -35.36 -31.53 -73.39
C SER A 423 -34.96 -30.15 -73.94
N GLY A 424 -33.83 -30.04 -74.66
CA GLY A 424 -33.31 -28.74 -75.12
C GLY A 424 -32.82 -27.81 -74.01
N LEU A 425 -32.61 -28.32 -72.78
CA LEU A 425 -32.17 -27.50 -71.64
C LEU A 425 -30.65 -27.55 -71.37
N GLY A 426 -29.98 -28.66 -71.68
CA GLY A 426 -28.62 -28.95 -71.19
C GLY A 426 -27.60 -27.84 -71.45
N LEU A 427 -27.45 -27.37 -72.70
CA LEU A 427 -26.49 -26.32 -73.04
C LEU A 427 -26.84 -24.95 -72.42
N SER A 428 -28.12 -24.63 -72.23
CA SER A 428 -28.56 -23.40 -71.55
C SER A 428 -28.23 -23.42 -70.05
N ILE A 429 -28.25 -24.59 -69.41
CA ILE A 429 -27.79 -24.80 -68.02
C ILE A 429 -26.28 -24.60 -67.95
N VAL A 430 -25.52 -25.20 -68.88
CA VAL A 430 -24.06 -25.06 -68.96
C VAL A 430 -23.63 -23.60 -69.09
N ALA A 431 -24.29 -22.84 -69.98
CA ALA A 431 -24.03 -21.40 -70.16
C ALA A 431 -24.20 -20.62 -68.85
N ARG A 432 -25.29 -20.89 -68.12
CA ARG A 432 -25.61 -20.18 -66.87
C ARG A 432 -24.68 -20.55 -65.72
N VAL A 433 -24.27 -21.83 -65.59
CA VAL A 433 -23.29 -22.23 -64.56
C VAL A 433 -21.90 -21.66 -64.85
N ALA A 434 -21.47 -21.63 -66.12
CA ALA A 434 -20.20 -21.00 -66.51
C ALA A 434 -20.20 -19.50 -66.17
N GLN A 435 -21.26 -18.78 -66.56
CA GLN A 435 -21.41 -17.35 -66.28
C GLN A 435 -21.47 -17.03 -64.78
N ALA A 436 -22.17 -17.87 -63.99
CA ALA A 436 -22.26 -17.73 -62.53
C ALA A 436 -20.88 -17.82 -61.83
N HIS A 437 -19.93 -18.54 -62.42
CA HIS A 437 -18.55 -18.65 -61.91
C HIS A 437 -17.58 -17.62 -62.56
N GLY A 438 -18.12 -16.52 -63.11
CA GLY A 438 -17.33 -15.47 -63.76
C GLY A 438 -16.74 -15.87 -65.12
N GLY A 439 -17.31 -16.91 -65.74
CA GLY A 439 -16.81 -17.54 -66.95
C GLY A 439 -17.63 -17.27 -68.21
N SER A 440 -17.30 -18.00 -69.28
CA SER A 440 -18.05 -17.98 -70.55
C SER A 440 -18.07 -19.34 -71.24
N LEU A 441 -19.05 -19.53 -72.13
CA LEU A 441 -19.25 -20.73 -72.97
C LEU A 441 -19.20 -20.34 -74.45
N ARG A 442 -18.63 -21.21 -75.31
CA ARG A 442 -18.63 -21.07 -76.78
C ARG A 442 -18.87 -22.42 -77.46
N LEU A 443 -19.50 -22.37 -78.65
CA LEU A 443 -19.71 -23.53 -79.52
C LEU A 443 -18.91 -23.34 -80.82
N LEU A 444 -18.03 -24.29 -81.14
CA LEU A 444 -17.09 -24.24 -82.25
C LEU A 444 -17.29 -25.45 -83.19
N ASP A 445 -16.95 -25.30 -84.47
CA ASP A 445 -16.95 -26.42 -85.42
C ASP A 445 -15.66 -27.22 -85.31
N ARG A 446 -15.76 -28.55 -85.28
CA ARG A 446 -14.59 -29.42 -85.25
C ARG A 446 -14.04 -29.63 -86.66
N THR A 447 -12.73 -29.44 -86.83
CA THR A 447 -12.01 -29.84 -88.04
C THR A 447 -12.09 -31.36 -88.22
N GLY A 448 -12.77 -31.80 -89.28
CA GLY A 448 -13.09 -33.22 -89.52
C GLY A 448 -14.53 -33.64 -89.17
N GLY A 449 -15.38 -32.71 -88.71
CA GLY A 449 -16.78 -32.97 -88.36
C GLY A 449 -17.00 -33.23 -86.86
N GLY A 450 -18.17 -32.82 -86.36
CA GLY A 450 -18.51 -32.80 -84.93
C GLY A 450 -18.60 -31.39 -84.34
N LEU A 451 -19.13 -31.31 -83.12
CA LEU A 451 -19.21 -30.09 -82.32
C LEU A 451 -18.05 -30.03 -81.30
N SER A 452 -17.61 -28.81 -80.99
CA SER A 452 -16.69 -28.51 -79.90
C SER A 452 -17.34 -27.51 -78.94
N VAL A 453 -17.29 -27.81 -77.64
CA VAL A 453 -17.96 -27.05 -76.57
C VAL A 453 -16.91 -26.55 -75.58
N ALA A 454 -16.64 -25.25 -75.57
CA ALA A 454 -15.52 -24.62 -74.85
C ALA A 454 -15.99 -23.72 -73.69
N ILE A 455 -15.42 -23.88 -72.49
CA ILE A 455 -15.81 -23.19 -71.24
C ILE A 455 -14.57 -22.57 -70.56
N THR A 456 -14.64 -21.33 -70.05
CA THR A 456 -13.48 -20.60 -69.46
C THR A 456 -13.77 -19.97 -68.07
N LEU A 457 -12.82 -19.94 -67.10
CA LEU A 457 -12.99 -19.55 -65.66
C LEU A 457 -11.75 -18.83 -65.00
N PRO A 458 -11.87 -17.90 -63.99
CA PRO A 458 -10.78 -16.98 -63.50
C PRO A 458 -10.12 -17.23 -62.08
N LEU A 459 -9.11 -16.43 -61.65
CA LEU A 459 -8.23 -16.58 -60.43
C LEU A 459 -7.87 -15.24 -59.63
N PRO A 460 -7.43 -15.22 -58.32
CA PRO A 460 -7.41 -14.02 -57.39
C PRO A 460 -6.06 -13.45 -56.77
N ARG A 461 -6.04 -12.25 -56.07
CA ARG A 461 -4.88 -11.48 -55.42
C ARG A 461 -5.21 -10.58 -54.13
N ARG A 462 -4.27 -9.83 -53.44
CA ARG A 462 -4.40 -9.17 -52.05
C ARG A 462 -3.42 -7.97 -51.65
N ALA A 463 -3.70 -7.05 -50.64
CA ALA A 463 -2.82 -5.93 -50.08
C ALA A 463 -3.22 -5.23 -48.68
N SER A 464 -2.48 -4.23 -48.08
CA SER A 464 -2.66 -3.56 -46.69
C SER A 464 -1.98 -2.14 -46.36
N SER A 465 -2.11 -1.50 -45.14
CA SER A 465 -1.54 -0.14 -44.69
C SER A 465 -1.45 0.23 -43.13
N SER A 466 -0.83 1.38 -42.65
CA SER A 466 -0.59 1.73 -41.16
C SER A 466 -0.07 3.16 -40.63
N LYS A 467 -0.44 3.58 -39.37
CA LYS A 467 0.20 4.29 -38.14
C LYS A 467 1.02 5.68 -37.99
N ALA A 468 0.84 6.37 -36.80
CA ALA A 468 1.77 7.11 -35.81
C ALA A 468 2.50 8.51 -36.05
N LEU A 469 3.19 9.27 -35.11
CA LEU A 469 3.04 9.78 -33.67
C LEU A 469 4.25 10.73 -33.15
N GLY A 470 4.20 11.57 -32.05
CA GLY A 470 5.35 12.39 -31.46
C GLY A 470 5.14 13.30 -30.16
N LEU A 471 6.18 13.91 -29.49
CA LEU A 471 6.14 14.76 -28.20
C LEU A 471 7.46 15.56 -27.73
N ALA A 472 7.43 16.36 -26.60
CA ALA A 472 8.51 16.91 -25.65
C ALA A 472 9.26 18.30 -25.87
N ALA A 473 10.02 19.03 -24.97
CA ALA A 473 10.13 19.31 -23.48
C ALA A 473 11.28 20.38 -23.05
N ALA A 474 11.58 20.66 -21.73
CA ALA A 474 12.79 21.30 -21.03
C ALA A 474 13.01 22.87 -20.83
N LEU A 475 13.87 23.53 -19.95
CA LEU A 475 14.50 23.32 -18.57
C LEU A 475 15.48 24.49 -18.02
N LEU A 476 15.84 24.60 -16.68
CA LEU A 476 17.02 25.31 -15.95
C LEU A 476 17.03 26.89 -15.66
N LEU A 477 17.80 27.66 -14.77
CA LEU A 477 18.69 27.62 -13.52
C LEU A 477 18.84 29.08 -12.85
N ALA A 478 19.71 29.63 -11.91
CA ALA A 478 20.99 29.39 -11.12
C ALA A 478 21.24 30.38 -9.84
N PRO A 479 22.37 30.36 -9.04
CA PRO A 479 22.57 31.01 -7.68
C PRO A 479 23.79 32.03 -7.38
N ALA A 480 24.15 32.37 -6.09
CA ALA A 480 25.14 33.43 -5.59
C ALA A 480 25.94 33.16 -4.23
N LEU A 481 26.76 34.11 -3.64
CA LEU A 481 27.83 33.90 -2.56
C LEU A 481 28.34 35.15 -1.71
N ALA A 482 28.79 35.06 -0.41
CA ALA A 482 29.62 36.05 0.42
C ALA A 482 30.34 35.44 1.71
N LEU A 483 31.25 36.13 2.47
CA LEU A 483 32.11 35.55 3.59
C LEU A 483 32.81 36.50 4.65
N SER A 484 33.28 35.95 5.82
CA SER A 484 34.27 36.42 6.88
C SER A 484 33.76 37.20 8.12
N PRO A 485 34.45 37.29 9.32
CA PRO A 485 35.65 36.59 9.89
C PRO A 485 35.48 36.06 11.36
N VAL A 486 36.57 35.76 12.10
CA VAL A 486 36.66 34.94 13.37
C VAL A 486 37.31 35.67 14.59
N PRO A 487 36.99 35.32 15.87
CA PRO A 487 37.99 35.33 16.96
C PRO A 487 37.85 34.32 18.15
N ALA A 488 38.85 33.45 18.29
CA ALA A 488 39.60 33.07 19.51
C ALA A 488 39.08 32.01 20.51
N ASP A 489 39.56 30.78 20.30
CA ASP A 489 40.20 29.87 21.29
C ASP A 489 39.30 29.12 22.30
N ALA A 490 38.69 28.04 21.82
CA ALA A 490 38.32 26.85 22.60
C ALA A 490 39.16 25.64 22.16
N ALA A 491 39.14 24.54 22.92
CA ALA A 491 40.01 23.37 22.68
C ALA A 491 39.52 22.48 21.51
N THR A 492 39.55 23.02 20.29
CA THR A 492 38.98 22.38 19.10
C THR A 492 39.89 21.28 18.53
N THR A 493 39.46 20.03 18.64
CA THR A 493 40.14 18.84 18.12
C THR A 493 39.50 18.36 16.82
N ILE A 494 40.30 18.17 15.77
CA ILE A 494 39.85 17.78 14.42
C ILE A 494 40.19 16.31 14.16
N TYR A 495 39.17 15.51 13.86
CA TYR A 495 39.25 14.09 13.51
C TYR A 495 38.96 13.94 12.01
N PRO A 496 39.99 13.88 11.13
CA PRO A 496 39.81 13.86 9.67
C PRO A 496 39.10 12.58 9.19
N ALA A 497 38.32 12.69 8.12
CA ALA A 497 37.59 11.57 7.52
C ALA A 497 38.52 10.39 7.16
N PRO A 498 38.25 9.15 7.61
CA PRO A 498 39.10 7.99 7.30
C PRO A 498 39.23 7.59 5.82
N ASP A 499 38.50 8.18 4.89
CA ASP A 499 38.70 8.01 3.44
C ASP A 499 39.47 9.17 2.76
N GLY A 500 39.76 10.25 3.50
CA GLY A 500 40.40 11.46 2.98
C GLY A 500 39.45 12.54 2.45
N SER A 501 38.13 12.36 2.58
CA SER A 501 37.11 13.35 2.24
C SER A 501 37.17 14.60 3.14
N SER A 502 37.04 15.78 2.53
CA SER A 502 36.76 17.05 3.21
C SER A 502 35.41 17.66 2.80
N ALA A 503 34.53 16.86 2.18
CA ALA A 503 33.24 17.33 1.64
C ALA A 503 32.10 17.35 2.67
N GLN A 504 32.26 16.66 3.81
CA GLN A 504 31.30 16.61 4.91
C GLN A 504 32.07 16.80 6.23
N THR A 505 31.66 17.81 7.00
CA THR A 505 32.20 18.11 8.33
C THR A 505 31.05 18.15 9.33
N LEU A 506 31.17 17.42 10.42
CA LEU A 506 30.24 17.42 11.54
C LEU A 506 30.87 18.20 12.71
N ASN A 507 30.29 19.34 13.06
CA ASN A 507 30.74 20.19 14.17
C ASN A 507 29.97 19.85 15.44
N ILE A 508 30.66 19.30 16.45
CA ILE A 508 30.09 18.93 17.74
C ILE A 508 30.70 19.82 18.82
N LEU A 509 29.86 20.57 19.54
CA LEU A 509 30.26 21.27 20.76
C LEU A 509 29.82 20.45 21.98
N GLY A 510 30.71 20.20 22.93
CA GLY A 510 30.32 19.42 24.11
C GLY A 510 31.24 19.49 25.33
N VAL A 511 30.80 18.77 26.36
CA VAL A 511 31.37 18.83 27.73
C VAL A 511 32.05 17.53 28.17
N THR A 512 32.42 16.68 27.21
CA THR A 512 32.99 15.36 27.46
C THR A 512 34.45 15.38 27.06
N ASP A 513 35.34 15.14 28.03
CA ASP A 513 36.79 15.21 27.85
C ASP A 513 37.21 14.50 26.56
N THR A 514 37.95 15.22 25.71
CA THR A 514 38.34 14.81 24.35
C THR A 514 38.89 13.37 24.28
N PRO A 515 39.71 12.88 25.23
CA PRO A 515 40.18 11.48 25.23
C PRO A 515 39.07 10.43 25.39
N LEU A 516 38.02 10.71 26.18
CA LEU A 516 36.87 9.82 26.30
C LEU A 516 36.02 9.89 25.03
N PHE A 517 35.67 11.09 24.58
CA PHE A 517 34.79 11.29 23.43
C PHE A 517 35.40 10.83 22.09
N ALA A 518 36.73 10.81 21.98
CA ALA A 518 37.47 10.23 20.86
C ALA A 518 37.03 8.79 20.51
N HIS A 519 36.61 7.99 21.50
CA HIS A 519 36.12 6.62 21.27
C HIS A 519 34.80 6.59 20.50
N PHE A 520 33.86 7.50 20.82
CA PHE A 520 32.62 7.65 20.06
C PHE A 520 32.92 8.14 18.63
N ILE A 521 33.81 9.11 18.47
CA ILE A 521 34.19 9.63 17.16
C ILE A 521 34.85 8.54 16.29
N ALA A 522 35.80 7.77 16.83
CA ALA A 522 36.46 6.70 16.11
C ALA A 522 35.48 5.58 15.68
N ALA A 523 34.54 5.21 16.56
CA ALA A 523 33.52 4.21 16.26
C ALA A 523 32.44 4.71 15.29
N TYR A 524 32.09 6.00 15.32
CA TYR A 524 31.25 6.64 14.31
C TYR A 524 31.93 6.65 12.95
N GLN A 525 33.18 7.13 12.89
CA GLN A 525 33.96 7.24 11.66
C GLN A 525 34.34 5.87 11.05
N ALA A 526 34.33 4.79 11.84
CA ALA A 526 34.41 3.42 11.31
C ALA A 526 33.20 3.04 10.43
N GLN A 527 32.03 3.65 10.67
CA GLN A 527 30.80 3.49 9.87
C GLN A 527 30.67 4.60 8.81
N ARG A 528 30.97 5.84 9.18
CA ARG A 528 30.95 7.04 8.32
C ARG A 528 32.37 7.51 8.00
N ARG A 529 33.04 6.75 7.14
CA ARG A 529 34.43 7.03 6.71
C ARG A 529 34.60 8.33 5.92
N ASP A 530 33.50 8.89 5.44
CA ASP A 530 33.39 10.06 4.55
C ASP A 530 33.24 11.41 5.28
N VAL A 531 33.17 11.38 6.62
CA VAL A 531 32.86 12.53 7.49
C VAL A 531 34.06 12.90 8.36
N THR A 532 34.51 14.16 8.27
CA THR A 532 35.41 14.77 9.25
C THR A 532 34.58 15.21 10.47
N VAL A 533 35.05 14.94 11.68
CA VAL A 533 34.41 15.43 12.92
C VAL A 533 35.28 16.50 13.55
N VAL A 534 34.69 17.64 13.89
CA VAL A 534 35.32 18.71 14.66
C VAL A 534 34.67 18.69 16.03
N TYR A 535 35.46 18.45 17.07
CA TYR A 535 34.99 18.46 18.46
C TYR A 535 35.53 19.69 19.19
N GLU A 536 34.65 20.53 19.70
CA GLU A 536 35.00 21.65 20.57
C GLU A 536 34.63 21.28 22.01
N GLU A 537 35.63 21.22 22.89
CA GLU A 537 35.44 20.91 24.32
C GLU A 537 35.24 22.21 25.12
N THR A 538 34.18 22.28 25.94
CA THR A 538 33.87 23.43 26.78
C THR A 538 33.02 23.05 28.00
N ASP A 539 32.90 23.94 29.00
CA ASP A 539 32.05 23.71 30.16
C ASP A 539 30.55 23.86 29.84
N SER A 540 29.71 23.12 30.56
CA SER A 540 28.24 23.05 30.35
C SER A 540 27.49 24.39 30.40
N LEU A 541 27.88 25.32 31.28
CA LEU A 541 27.24 26.62 31.41
C LEU A 541 27.74 27.64 30.35
N PRO A 542 29.05 27.72 30.04
CA PRO A 542 29.55 28.39 28.84
C PRO A 542 28.95 27.89 27.51
N LEU A 543 28.78 26.57 27.32
CA LEU A 543 28.12 25.98 26.14
C LEU A 543 26.74 26.61 25.92
N PHE A 544 25.91 26.55 26.96
CA PHE A 544 24.55 27.08 26.94
C PHE A 544 24.49 28.59 26.63
N ARG A 545 25.39 29.38 27.24
CA ARG A 545 25.46 30.83 27.01
C ARG A 545 25.93 31.16 25.60
N ARG A 546 27.11 30.68 25.19
CA ARG A 546 27.69 30.98 23.87
C ARG A 546 26.76 30.62 22.72
N TYR A 547 26.02 29.51 22.82
CA TYR A 547 25.02 29.14 21.82
C TYR A 547 23.83 30.12 21.77
N LEU A 548 23.32 30.60 22.92
CA LEU A 548 22.22 31.59 22.96
C LEU A 548 22.65 33.00 22.56
N ASP A 549 23.84 33.43 23.00
CA ASP A 549 24.40 34.76 22.76
C ASP A 549 25.01 34.89 21.35
N GLY A 550 25.22 33.76 20.64
CA GLY A 550 25.78 33.69 19.29
C GLY A 550 27.31 33.79 19.22
N GLU A 551 28.00 33.63 20.36
CA GLU A 551 29.45 33.79 20.52
C GLU A 551 30.25 32.53 20.13
N MET A 552 30.03 32.08 18.88
CA MET A 552 30.46 30.77 18.38
C MET A 552 31.15 30.95 17.01
N GLU A 553 32.42 30.55 16.88
CA GLU A 553 33.17 30.73 15.61
C GLU A 553 32.53 29.96 14.43
N THR A 554 31.96 28.79 14.72
CA THR A 554 31.28 27.92 13.77
C THR A 554 29.94 27.51 14.39
N ALA A 555 28.87 27.56 13.59
CA ALA A 555 27.56 27.08 14.04
C ALA A 555 27.61 25.55 14.24
N PRO A 556 27.25 25.04 15.43
CA PRO A 556 27.35 23.62 15.73
C PRO A 556 26.25 22.84 15.01
N ASP A 557 26.58 21.62 14.60
CA ASP A 557 25.61 20.67 14.09
C ASP A 557 24.97 19.85 15.22
N LEU A 558 25.69 19.67 16.33
CA LEU A 558 25.26 18.91 17.51
C LEU A 558 25.80 19.54 18.80
N LEU A 559 24.96 19.63 19.83
CA LEU A 559 25.32 20.03 21.20
C LEU A 559 25.26 18.82 22.14
N ILE A 560 26.27 18.62 22.99
CA ILE A 560 26.34 17.49 23.93
C ILE A 560 26.68 17.98 25.35
N SER A 561 25.73 17.87 26.29
CA SER A 561 25.92 18.32 27.68
C SER A 561 25.53 17.27 28.73
N SER A 562 26.20 17.31 29.88
CA SER A 562 25.81 16.65 31.13
C SER A 562 24.85 17.50 31.97
N ALA A 563 24.77 18.82 31.72
CA ALA A 563 23.71 19.68 32.24
C ALA A 563 22.47 19.54 31.35
N SER A 564 21.74 18.43 31.54
CA SER A 564 20.60 18.06 30.71
C SER A 564 19.35 18.92 30.97
N ASP A 565 19.32 19.66 32.08
CA ASP A 565 18.40 20.76 32.34
C ASP A 565 18.61 21.93 31.36
N LEU A 566 19.87 22.34 31.13
CA LEU A 566 20.22 23.40 30.18
C LEU A 566 19.90 23.00 28.73
N GLN A 567 20.16 21.74 28.35
CA GLN A 567 19.78 21.21 27.03
C GLN A 567 18.25 21.16 26.86
N LEU A 568 17.51 20.72 27.89
CA LEU A 568 16.05 20.77 27.90
C LEU A 568 15.53 22.20 27.77
N LYS A 569 16.19 23.18 28.40
CA LYS A 569 15.85 24.61 28.26
C LYS A 569 16.05 25.10 26.83
N LEU A 570 17.16 24.77 26.16
CA LEU A 570 17.36 25.11 24.74
C LEU A 570 16.23 24.53 23.86
N ALA A 571 15.87 23.26 24.05
CA ALA A 571 14.77 22.63 23.32
C ALA A 571 13.41 23.30 23.60
N ASN A 572 13.10 23.54 24.88
CA ASN A 572 11.87 24.19 25.33
C ASN A 572 11.71 25.60 24.76
N ASP A 573 12.78 26.39 24.78
CA ASP A 573 12.81 27.76 24.27
C ASP A 573 12.82 27.81 22.73
N GLY A 574 12.87 26.64 22.08
CA GLY A 574 12.62 26.45 20.65
C GLY A 574 13.87 26.19 19.81
N HIS A 575 15.05 26.11 20.41
CA HIS A 575 16.32 25.98 19.66
C HIS A 575 16.60 24.56 19.12
N ALA A 576 15.87 23.54 19.55
CA ALA A 576 16.06 22.18 19.04
C ALA A 576 15.34 21.91 17.71
N LEU A 577 15.93 21.02 16.91
CA LEU A 577 15.30 20.29 15.82
C LEU A 577 14.72 18.98 16.34
N ALA A 578 13.43 18.74 16.09
CA ALA A 578 12.81 17.44 16.37
C ALA A 578 13.25 16.40 15.31
N TYR A 579 13.59 15.18 15.76
CA TYR A 579 14.07 14.09 14.92
C TYR A 579 13.63 12.71 15.42
N ASP A 580 12.82 12.02 14.62
CA ASP A 580 12.35 10.66 14.88
C ASP A 580 13.45 9.62 14.55
N SER A 581 14.43 9.46 15.44
CA SER A 581 15.46 8.43 15.32
C SER A 581 14.87 7.00 15.37
N PRO A 582 15.27 6.08 14.48
CA PRO A 582 14.84 4.67 14.52
C PRO A 582 15.17 3.93 15.84
N TYR A 583 16.09 4.44 16.67
CA TYR A 583 16.48 3.81 17.93
C TYR A 583 15.69 4.31 19.16
N LEU A 584 14.78 5.27 19.00
CA LEU A 584 13.94 5.79 20.09
C LEU A 584 13.15 4.68 20.80
N GLY A 585 12.64 3.69 20.06
CA GLY A 585 11.86 2.58 20.63
C GLY A 585 12.64 1.60 21.51
N SER A 586 13.96 1.77 21.64
CA SER A 586 14.83 1.02 22.57
C SER A 586 15.37 1.87 23.74
N LEU A 587 15.09 3.17 23.74
CA LEU A 587 15.55 4.10 24.77
C LEU A 587 14.48 4.21 25.89
N PRO A 588 14.85 4.25 27.18
CA PRO A 588 13.87 4.44 28.27
C PRO A 588 13.15 5.79 28.15
N GLU A 589 11.85 5.86 28.50
CA GLU A 589 11.06 7.11 28.36
C GLU A 589 11.66 8.29 29.14
N TRP A 590 12.28 8.04 30.30
CA TRP A 590 12.99 9.08 31.08
C TRP A 590 14.21 9.68 30.36
N ALA A 591 14.77 8.98 29.37
CA ALA A 591 16.01 9.33 28.69
C ALA A 591 15.81 10.07 27.35
N HIS A 592 14.59 10.48 26.98
CA HIS A 592 14.38 11.39 25.83
C HIS A 592 13.22 12.36 26.04
N TRP A 593 13.31 13.53 25.41
CA TRP A 593 12.24 14.53 25.44
C TRP A 593 11.83 14.99 24.05
N ARG A 594 10.54 14.86 23.72
CA ARG A 594 9.90 15.38 22.49
C ARG A 594 10.56 14.99 21.15
N ASN A 595 11.47 14.02 21.16
CA ASN A 595 12.38 13.71 20.05
C ASN A 595 13.24 14.93 19.67
N GLU A 596 13.50 15.83 20.62
CA GLU A 596 14.30 17.06 20.51
C GLU A 596 15.58 16.99 21.36
N VAL A 597 15.56 16.17 22.43
CA VAL A 597 16.68 15.93 23.35
C VAL A 597 16.81 14.43 23.60
N PHE A 598 18.04 13.90 23.48
CA PHE A 598 18.30 12.45 23.52
C PHE A 598 19.43 12.12 24.50
N GLY A 599 19.10 11.43 25.60
CA GLY A 599 20.07 10.81 26.49
C GLY A 599 20.76 9.62 25.84
N PHE A 600 22.07 9.46 26.05
CA PHE A 600 22.84 8.32 25.50
C PHE A 600 23.82 7.66 26.49
N THR A 601 23.95 8.19 27.71
CA THR A 601 24.85 7.66 28.76
C THR A 601 24.09 7.31 30.05
N PHE A 602 24.68 6.50 30.93
CA PHE A 602 24.13 6.12 32.23
C PHE A 602 25.21 6.35 33.30
N GLU A 603 25.23 7.56 33.87
CA GLU A 603 26.33 8.02 34.71
C GLU A 603 25.86 8.25 36.16
N PRO A 604 26.24 7.39 37.12
CA PRO A 604 25.90 7.59 38.53
C PRO A 604 26.72 8.74 39.13
N ALA A 605 26.10 9.54 40.00
CA ALA A 605 26.82 10.37 40.96
C ALA A 605 27.31 9.48 42.11
N VAL A 606 28.62 9.45 42.34
CA VAL A 606 29.25 8.57 43.32
C VAL A 606 30.06 9.35 44.36
N ILE A 607 30.27 8.70 45.50
CA ILE A 607 31.30 9.10 46.46
C ILE A 607 32.61 8.41 46.03
N ILE A 608 33.72 9.14 46.06
CA ILE A 608 35.07 8.58 45.84
C ILE A 608 35.95 8.85 47.05
N TYR A 609 36.88 7.96 47.36
CA TYR A 609 37.85 8.18 48.44
C TYR A 609 39.25 7.64 48.09
N ASN A 610 40.25 8.14 48.80
CA ASN A 610 41.60 7.60 48.74
C ASN A 610 41.76 6.53 49.85
N PRO A 611 42.07 5.27 49.52
CA PRO A 611 42.17 4.19 50.51
C PRO A 611 43.40 4.30 51.44
N ASP A 612 44.38 5.15 51.15
CA ASP A 612 45.47 5.47 52.09
C ASP A 612 45.03 6.50 53.17
N LEU A 613 43.80 7.02 53.11
CA LEU A 613 43.31 8.12 53.97
C LEU A 613 41.99 7.85 54.69
N ILE A 614 41.24 6.81 54.33
CA ILE A 614 40.00 6.35 54.99
C ILE A 614 40.05 4.83 55.09
N ASP A 615 39.95 4.29 56.31
CA ASP A 615 39.97 2.85 56.57
C ASP A 615 38.65 2.17 56.16
N ASP A 616 38.68 0.87 55.83
CA ASP A 616 37.55 0.10 55.29
C ASP A 616 36.26 0.14 56.15
N ASP A 617 36.39 0.29 57.47
CA ASP A 617 35.27 0.39 58.41
C ASP A 617 34.73 1.82 58.61
N GLU A 618 35.45 2.84 58.12
CA GLU A 618 35.02 4.24 58.10
C GLU A 618 34.33 4.67 56.80
N VAL A 619 34.34 3.82 55.76
CA VAL A 619 33.85 4.13 54.41
C VAL A 619 32.35 4.52 54.45
N PRO A 620 31.99 5.79 54.14
CA PRO A 620 30.62 6.25 54.25
C PRO A 620 29.78 5.73 53.08
N ARG A 621 28.80 4.88 53.40
CA ARG A 621 27.96 4.17 52.41
C ARG A 621 26.64 4.86 52.09
N THR A 622 26.27 5.88 52.84
CA THR A 622 25.02 6.65 52.66
C THR A 622 25.30 8.14 52.82
N HIS A 623 24.43 8.99 52.28
CA HIS A 623 24.52 10.45 52.43
C HIS A 623 24.46 10.88 53.90
N LEU A 624 23.73 10.11 54.71
CA LEU A 624 23.66 10.25 56.17
C LEU A 624 25.00 9.92 56.85
N THR A 625 25.57 8.73 56.59
CA THR A 625 26.83 8.30 57.21
C THR A 625 28.01 9.16 56.73
N LEU A 626 27.97 9.67 55.51
CA LEU A 626 28.89 10.69 55.02
C LEU A 626 28.79 11.98 55.85
N ALA A 627 27.59 12.51 56.07
CA ALA A 627 27.41 13.70 56.91
C ALA A 627 27.95 13.45 58.33
N GLU A 628 27.66 12.29 58.92
CA GLU A 628 28.07 11.96 60.30
C GLU A 628 29.58 11.75 60.46
N LEU A 629 30.26 11.14 59.49
CA LEU A 629 31.71 11.06 59.44
C LEU A 629 32.36 12.46 59.44
N ILE A 630 31.79 13.39 58.66
CA ILE A 630 32.26 14.78 58.54
C ILE A 630 31.98 15.59 59.82
N GLU A 631 30.78 15.42 60.40
CA GLU A 631 30.36 16.10 61.63
C GLU A 631 31.12 15.61 62.88
N THR A 632 31.53 14.33 62.92
CA THR A 632 32.29 13.76 64.04
C THR A 632 33.81 13.95 63.91
N GLN A 633 34.37 13.87 62.70
CA GLN A 633 35.81 13.95 62.44
C GLN A 633 36.24 15.27 61.75
N THR A 634 35.57 16.38 62.08
CA THR A 634 35.73 17.69 61.41
C THR A 634 37.19 18.16 61.28
N ASP A 635 38.06 17.89 62.27
CA ASP A 635 39.48 18.30 62.18
C ASP A 635 40.33 17.45 61.23
N ARG A 636 40.02 16.16 61.06
CA ARG A 636 40.69 15.27 60.08
C ARG A 636 40.32 15.68 58.65
N PHE A 637 39.04 15.96 58.43
CA PHE A 637 38.50 16.26 57.10
C PHE A 637 38.61 17.75 56.71
N ARG A 638 39.17 18.61 57.57
CA ARG A 638 39.31 20.06 57.35
C ARG A 638 40.10 20.36 56.07
N GLY A 639 39.45 20.92 55.05
CA GLY A 639 40.04 21.19 53.74
C GLY A 639 40.43 19.94 52.93
N LYS A 640 39.96 18.75 53.34
CA LYS A 640 40.26 17.44 52.72
C LYS A 640 39.10 16.84 51.92
N ILE A 641 37.92 17.46 51.91
CA ILE A 641 36.77 17.00 51.13
C ILE A 641 36.53 17.97 49.98
N ALA A 642 36.06 17.47 48.83
CA ALA A 642 35.63 18.31 47.72
C ALA A 642 34.33 17.85 47.07
N THR A 643 33.65 18.79 46.41
CA THR A 643 32.52 18.55 45.51
C THR A 643 32.45 19.65 44.46
N TYR A 644 31.39 19.68 43.66
CA TYR A 644 31.21 20.70 42.62
C TYR A 644 30.97 22.10 43.20
N ASP A 645 31.55 23.11 42.54
CA ASP A 645 31.07 24.49 42.61
C ASP A 645 29.77 24.58 41.80
N ILE A 646 28.63 24.62 42.50
CA ILE A 646 27.31 24.65 41.88
C ILE A 646 26.94 26.02 41.27
N ALA A 647 27.71 27.08 41.53
CA ALA A 647 27.51 28.36 40.88
C ALA A 647 28.15 28.37 39.47
N LEU A 648 29.29 27.70 39.32
CA LEU A 648 30.05 27.58 38.07
C LEU A 648 29.66 26.36 37.23
N SER A 649 29.47 25.19 37.85
CA SER A 649 29.25 23.91 37.17
C SER A 649 27.76 23.64 36.93
N GLY A 650 27.36 23.51 35.66
CA GLY A 650 25.97 23.19 35.30
C GLY A 650 25.54 21.81 35.79
N VAL A 651 26.39 20.78 35.60
CA VAL A 651 26.11 19.43 36.12
C VAL A 651 26.15 19.38 37.65
N GLY A 652 27.04 20.14 38.30
CA GLY A 652 27.05 20.27 39.76
C GLY A 652 25.76 20.89 40.31
N TYR A 653 25.27 21.96 39.66
CA TYR A 653 23.98 22.57 39.98
C TYR A 653 22.82 21.59 39.78
N LEU A 654 22.80 20.86 38.66
CA LEU A 654 21.77 19.86 38.36
C LEU A 654 21.73 18.77 39.44
N LEU A 655 22.87 18.17 39.78
CA LEU A 655 22.93 17.14 40.83
C LEU A 655 22.44 17.68 42.17
N ALA A 656 22.95 18.83 42.63
CA ALA A 656 22.52 19.44 43.89
C ALA A 656 21.02 19.80 43.93
N ALA A 657 20.47 20.28 42.81
CA ALA A 657 19.03 20.57 42.70
C ALA A 657 18.18 19.29 42.69
N GLN A 658 18.68 18.18 42.14
CA GLN A 658 18.01 16.89 42.20
C GLN A 658 18.13 16.25 43.59
N ASP A 659 19.29 16.29 44.25
CA ASP A 659 19.46 15.88 45.65
C ASP A 659 18.46 16.60 46.56
N GLN A 660 18.36 17.93 46.47
CA GLN A 660 17.36 18.70 47.22
C GLN A 660 15.91 18.33 46.85
N THR A 661 15.69 17.76 45.67
CA THR A 661 14.39 17.32 45.18
C THR A 661 14.05 15.88 45.60
N ILE A 662 15.03 15.02 45.94
CA ILE A 662 14.79 13.62 46.36
C ILE A 662 15.17 13.30 47.82
N SER A 663 15.99 14.12 48.48
CA SER A 663 16.63 13.80 49.76
C SER A 663 16.45 14.88 50.82
N SER A 664 15.98 14.49 52.01
CA SER A 664 15.94 15.33 53.21
C SER A 664 17.35 15.69 53.73
N THR A 665 18.33 14.82 53.48
CA THR A 665 19.69 14.91 54.03
C THR A 665 20.55 15.99 53.37
N PHE A 666 20.20 16.43 52.15
CA PHE A 666 21.02 17.36 51.34
C PHE A 666 21.53 18.59 52.11
N TRP A 667 20.65 19.30 52.83
CA TRP A 667 21.05 20.50 53.58
C TRP A 667 21.88 20.20 54.85
N ARG A 668 21.71 19.01 55.46
CA ARG A 668 22.59 18.55 56.56
C ARG A 668 24.00 18.30 56.02
N LEU A 669 24.11 17.62 54.89
CA LEU A 669 25.38 17.32 54.22
C LEU A 669 26.09 18.60 53.74
N ALA A 670 25.36 19.57 53.18
CA ALA A 670 25.90 20.89 52.85
C ALA A 670 26.46 21.63 54.08
N ASN A 671 25.74 21.60 55.21
CA ASN A 671 26.24 22.20 56.45
C ASN A 671 27.46 21.47 57.03
N ALA A 672 27.57 20.15 56.83
CA ALA A 672 28.76 19.37 57.17
C ALA A 672 29.97 19.80 56.31
N PHE A 673 29.80 19.98 54.99
CA PHE A 673 30.83 20.53 54.09
C PHE A 673 31.31 21.91 54.52
N GLY A 674 30.40 22.78 54.98
CA GLY A 674 30.74 24.08 55.55
C GLY A 674 31.60 24.00 56.81
N ARG A 675 31.30 23.07 57.74
CA ARG A 675 32.11 22.86 58.96
C ARG A 675 33.56 22.48 58.66
N VAL A 676 33.80 21.66 57.64
CA VAL A 676 35.16 21.25 57.24
C VAL A 676 35.86 22.20 56.27
N ASN A 677 35.19 23.25 55.76
CA ASN A 677 35.70 24.07 54.66
C ASN A 677 36.06 23.21 53.44
N ALA A 678 35.06 22.46 52.93
CA ALA A 678 35.22 21.67 51.71
C ALA A 678 35.66 22.52 50.51
N ARG A 679 36.39 21.92 49.58
CA ARG A 679 36.82 22.59 48.34
C ARG A 679 35.76 22.43 47.26
N PHE A 680 35.52 23.48 46.48
CA PHE A 680 34.58 23.46 45.37
C PHE A 680 35.32 23.54 44.03
N SER A 681 34.87 22.76 43.04
CA SER A 681 35.51 22.61 41.73
C SER A 681 34.51 22.76 40.58
N GLY A 682 34.91 23.40 39.49
CA GLY A 682 34.09 23.43 38.27
C GLY A 682 33.91 22.06 37.60
N SER A 683 34.93 21.19 37.70
CA SER A 683 35.02 19.94 36.94
C SER A 683 35.41 18.71 37.79
N SER A 684 34.99 17.52 37.33
CA SER A 684 35.32 16.23 37.96
C SER A 684 36.82 15.90 37.96
N PRO A 685 37.60 16.11 36.87
CA PRO A 685 39.02 15.78 36.83
C PRO A 685 39.86 16.43 37.94
N ALA A 686 39.53 17.66 38.37
CA ALA A 686 40.24 18.33 39.46
C ALA A 686 39.95 17.70 40.84
N ILE A 687 38.73 17.18 41.07
CA ILE A 687 38.39 16.43 42.29
C ILE A 687 39.10 15.08 42.28
N LEU A 688 39.04 14.35 41.15
CA LEU A 688 39.69 13.05 40.96
C LEU A 688 41.21 13.13 41.15
N ASN A 689 41.85 14.14 40.56
CA ASN A 689 43.29 14.38 40.76
C ASN A 689 43.63 14.62 42.24
N GLY A 690 42.83 15.44 42.94
CA GLY A 690 43.05 15.73 44.35
C GLY A 690 42.83 14.54 45.30
N VAL A 691 41.98 13.59 44.92
CA VAL A 691 41.83 12.31 45.67
C VAL A 691 43.00 11.38 45.33
N ALA A 692 43.38 11.24 44.05
CA ALA A 692 44.50 10.40 43.63
C ALA A 692 45.88 10.85 44.16
N ASP A 693 46.09 12.16 44.38
CA ASP A 693 47.33 12.70 44.96
C ASP A 693 47.32 12.79 46.50
N GLY A 694 46.22 12.37 47.14
CA GLY A 694 46.04 12.40 48.60
C GLY A 694 45.91 13.81 49.17
N SER A 695 45.85 14.87 48.36
CA SER A 695 45.59 16.23 48.84
C SER A 695 44.16 16.39 49.36
N LEU A 696 43.23 15.55 48.91
CA LEU A 696 41.89 15.27 49.41
C LEU A 696 41.81 13.82 49.91
N ALA A 697 40.89 13.56 50.85
CA ALA A 697 40.54 12.22 51.30
C ALA A 697 39.27 11.68 50.60
N LEU A 698 38.32 12.56 50.24
CA LEU A 698 37.01 12.18 49.70
C LEU A 698 36.47 13.23 48.71
N GLY A 699 35.80 12.74 47.67
CA GLY A 699 35.01 13.54 46.72
C GLY A 699 33.53 13.12 46.76
N TYR A 700 32.62 14.10 46.79
CA TYR A 700 31.16 13.88 46.78
C TYR A 700 30.52 14.33 45.45
N ASN A 701 29.50 13.61 44.99
CA ASN A 701 28.81 13.81 43.70
C ASN A 701 29.77 13.87 42.50
N VAL A 702 30.81 13.04 42.52
CA VAL A 702 31.71 12.88 41.37
C VAL A 702 31.02 12.00 40.34
N LEU A 703 31.24 12.30 39.05
CA LEU A 703 30.65 11.51 37.98
C LEU A 703 31.37 10.16 37.86
N GLY A 704 30.62 9.08 38.11
CA GLY A 704 31.16 7.72 38.25
C GLY A 704 31.91 7.23 37.02
N SER A 705 31.48 7.63 35.82
CA SER A 705 32.18 7.34 34.55
C SER A 705 33.67 7.71 34.58
N TYR A 706 33.99 8.90 35.07
CA TYR A 706 35.37 9.35 35.23
C TYR A 706 36.09 8.65 36.39
N ALA A 707 35.38 8.37 37.48
CA ALA A 707 35.95 7.64 38.62
C ALA A 707 36.36 6.22 38.20
N PHE A 708 35.47 5.49 37.51
CA PHE A 708 35.72 4.16 36.94
C PHE A 708 36.89 4.18 35.95
N ALA A 709 36.97 5.18 35.08
CA ALA A 709 38.11 5.35 34.16
C ALA A 709 39.44 5.53 34.93
N ARG A 710 39.48 6.39 35.96
CA ARG A 710 40.69 6.61 36.77
C ARG A 710 41.08 5.41 37.64
N GLN A 711 40.10 4.66 38.15
CA GLN A 711 40.35 3.40 38.87
C GLN A 711 40.94 2.34 37.91
N ALA A 712 40.43 2.25 36.67
CA ALA A 712 40.97 1.36 35.64
C ALA A 712 42.38 1.77 35.15
N GLU A 713 42.74 3.05 35.22
CA GLU A 713 44.11 3.56 35.02
C GLU A 713 45.05 3.22 36.21
N GLY A 714 44.53 2.72 37.33
CA GLY A 714 45.31 2.35 38.51
C GLY A 714 45.60 3.52 39.47
N ALA A 715 44.80 4.58 39.45
CA ALA A 715 44.87 5.62 40.48
C ALA A 715 44.40 5.08 41.86
N PRO A 716 44.93 5.57 42.99
CA PRO A 716 44.47 5.19 44.33
C PRO A 716 43.15 5.89 44.65
N ILE A 717 42.08 5.43 44.01
CA ILE A 717 40.71 5.90 44.19
C ILE A 717 39.80 4.68 44.31
N GLU A 718 39.10 4.56 45.43
CA GLU A 718 37.98 3.63 45.59
C GLU A 718 36.64 4.36 45.50
N ILE A 719 35.60 3.61 45.09
CA ILE A 719 34.34 4.18 44.61
C ILE A 719 33.17 3.55 45.36
N VAL A 720 32.34 4.41 45.96
CA VAL A 720 31.11 4.04 46.64
C VAL A 720 29.92 4.53 45.81
N VAL A 721 29.20 3.58 45.22
CA VAL A 721 27.79 3.77 44.84
C VAL A 721 26.99 3.73 46.15
N PRO A 722 26.24 4.78 46.52
CA PRO A 722 25.59 4.81 47.83
C PRO A 722 24.52 3.71 48.00
N ASP A 723 24.42 3.21 49.23
CA ASP A 723 23.50 2.16 49.67
C ASP A 723 22.10 2.72 50.07
N ASP A 724 21.89 4.05 50.03
CA ASP A 724 20.60 4.72 50.20
C ASP A 724 19.94 5.09 48.85
N TYR A 725 20.57 5.96 48.07
CA TYR A 725 20.14 6.28 46.70
C TYR A 725 21.31 6.68 45.81
N VAL A 726 21.17 6.48 44.50
CA VAL A 726 22.13 6.96 43.51
C VAL A 726 21.43 7.78 42.43
N LEU A 727 21.75 9.07 42.34
CA LEU A 727 21.36 9.89 41.20
C LEU A 727 22.09 9.38 39.95
N VAL A 728 21.36 9.17 38.86
CA VAL A 728 21.93 8.81 37.55
C VAL A 728 21.56 9.89 36.54
N LEU A 729 22.57 10.58 36.00
CA LEU A 729 22.35 11.43 34.84
C LEU A 729 22.43 10.64 33.53
N THR A 730 21.88 11.23 32.48
CA THR A 730 22.25 10.92 31.11
C THR A 730 22.76 12.20 30.45
N ARG A 731 23.90 12.12 29.74
CA ARG A 731 24.34 13.20 28.84
C ARG A 731 23.36 13.27 27.69
N SER A 732 22.91 14.49 27.40
CA SER A 732 21.91 14.75 26.38
C SER A 732 22.53 15.37 25.13
N MET A 733 22.22 14.76 23.99
CA MET A 733 22.42 15.32 22.66
C MET A 733 21.23 16.19 22.27
N LEU A 734 21.50 17.33 21.65
CA LEU A 734 20.51 18.22 21.04
C LEU A 734 21.02 18.64 19.66
N ILE A 735 20.17 18.55 18.63
CA ILE A 735 20.46 19.05 17.29
C ILE A 735 19.88 20.47 17.20
N PRO A 736 20.67 21.53 16.95
CA PRO A 736 20.13 22.87 16.73
C PRO A 736 19.15 22.94 15.55
N ARG A 737 18.10 23.76 15.67
CA ARG A 737 17.10 24.01 14.62
C ARG A 737 17.74 24.56 13.34
N ASP A 738 18.85 25.29 13.51
CA ASP A 738 19.66 25.97 12.52
C ASP A 738 20.98 25.24 12.20
N ALA A 739 21.15 23.99 12.65
CA ALA A 739 22.31 23.14 12.39
C ALA A 739 22.67 23.07 10.88
N PRO A 740 23.83 23.57 10.44
CA PRO A 740 24.20 23.64 9.02
C PRO A 740 24.17 22.29 8.29
N ASN A 741 24.55 21.22 8.97
CA ASN A 741 24.63 19.85 8.48
C ASN A 741 23.75 18.91 9.32
N ALA A 742 22.50 19.30 9.59
CA ALA A 742 21.57 18.53 10.44
C ALA A 742 21.49 17.00 10.13
N GLU A 743 21.64 16.58 8.87
CA GLU A 743 21.67 15.14 8.50
C GLU A 743 22.91 14.39 9.02
N LEU A 744 24.06 15.06 9.19
CA LEU A 744 25.23 14.49 9.86
C LEU A 744 25.00 14.35 11.37
N ALA A 745 24.35 15.33 11.98
CA ALA A 745 24.01 15.31 13.41
C ALA A 745 23.02 14.20 13.73
N LYS A 746 21.97 14.04 12.92
CA LYS A 746 21.05 12.90 12.95
C LYS A 746 21.78 11.57 12.86
N GLY A 747 22.71 11.43 11.89
CA GLY A 747 23.55 10.24 11.74
C GLY A 747 24.41 9.93 12.97
N PHE A 748 24.88 10.95 13.71
CA PHE A 748 25.60 10.75 14.96
C PHE A 748 24.69 10.37 16.13
N VAL A 749 23.50 10.98 16.25
CA VAL A 749 22.47 10.59 17.22
C VAL A 749 22.06 9.13 17.02
N ASP A 750 21.78 8.73 15.77
CA ASP A 750 21.49 7.34 15.41
C ASP A 750 22.63 6.40 15.79
N PHE A 751 23.88 6.78 15.51
CA PHE A 751 25.04 6.00 15.93
C PHE A 751 25.12 5.84 17.45
N ALA A 752 25.01 6.93 18.22
CA ALA A 752 25.15 6.93 19.67
C ALA A 752 24.04 6.14 20.39
N LEU A 753 22.81 6.16 19.85
CA LEU A 753 21.68 5.37 20.34
C LEU A 753 21.68 3.92 19.82
N SER A 754 22.39 3.63 18.72
CA SER A 754 22.51 2.26 18.20
C SER A 754 23.25 1.33 19.17
N PRO A 755 23.08 -0.01 19.04
CA PRO A 755 23.87 -0.98 19.80
C PRO A 755 25.40 -0.81 19.66
N ALA A 756 25.88 -0.20 18.58
CA ALA A 756 27.31 0.08 18.39
C ALA A 756 27.79 1.27 19.22
N GLY A 757 26.99 2.34 19.34
CA GLY A 757 27.28 3.48 20.21
C GLY A 757 27.13 3.13 21.69
N GLN A 758 26.08 2.39 22.04
CA GLN A 758 25.87 1.89 23.41
C GLN A 758 26.97 0.91 23.85
N ALA A 759 27.55 0.11 22.95
CA ALA A 759 28.74 -0.69 23.26
C ALA A 759 30.01 0.14 23.51
N VAL A 760 30.12 1.36 22.97
CA VAL A 760 31.20 2.31 23.30
C VAL A 760 30.96 2.94 24.68
N ALA A 761 29.71 3.26 25.00
CA ALA A 761 29.30 3.72 26.34
C ALA A 761 29.59 2.66 27.42
N ALA A 762 29.21 1.41 27.17
CA ALA A 762 29.38 0.29 28.09
C ALA A 762 30.78 -0.36 28.11
N GLY A 763 31.68 0.11 27.26
CA GLY A 763 33.04 -0.40 27.12
C GLY A 763 34.09 0.65 27.47
N PRO A 764 34.93 1.08 26.51
CA PRO A 764 36.18 1.82 26.78
C PRO A 764 36.01 3.23 27.36
N THR A 765 34.79 3.78 27.38
CA THR A 765 34.54 5.12 27.93
C THR A 765 34.04 5.13 29.37
N ALA A 766 33.58 3.98 29.89
CA ALA A 766 32.87 3.85 31.16
C ALA A 766 31.67 4.82 31.36
N LEU A 767 31.16 5.44 30.29
CA LEU A 767 30.05 6.39 30.33
C LEU A 767 28.68 5.71 30.58
N GLY A 768 28.62 4.37 30.51
CA GLY A 768 27.44 3.59 30.83
C GLY A 768 26.42 3.53 29.68
N ALA A 769 25.97 2.34 29.29
CA ALA A 769 24.84 2.23 28.36
C ALA A 769 23.51 2.53 29.07
N VAL A 770 22.71 3.40 28.45
CA VAL A 770 21.36 3.77 28.89
C VAL A 770 20.28 2.87 28.29
N VAL A 771 20.55 2.23 27.15
CA VAL A 771 19.67 1.24 26.52
C VAL A 771 19.74 -0.08 27.29
N PRO A 772 18.62 -0.58 27.88
CA PRO A 772 18.62 -1.82 28.66
C PRO A 772 19.02 -3.05 27.85
N GLY A 773 19.68 -4.02 28.49
CA GLY A 773 20.17 -5.24 27.85
C GLY A 773 21.35 -5.03 26.90
N SER A 774 22.01 -3.87 26.96
CA SER A 774 23.26 -3.60 26.23
C SER A 774 24.39 -4.53 26.69
N ALA A 775 25.36 -4.80 25.80
CA ALA A 775 26.51 -5.64 26.12
C ALA A 775 27.74 -4.78 26.48
N GLY A 776 28.30 -5.00 27.66
CA GLY A 776 29.54 -4.37 28.12
C GLY A 776 29.81 -4.63 29.61
N GLU A 777 30.79 -3.92 30.17
CA GLU A 777 31.07 -3.92 31.61
C GLU A 777 30.25 -2.84 32.35
N TRP A 778 29.94 -1.75 31.66
CA TRP A 778 29.28 -0.56 32.20
C TRP A 778 27.86 -0.43 31.63
N THR A 779 26.92 -1.21 32.12
CA THR A 779 25.50 -1.15 31.74
C THR A 779 24.69 -0.60 32.92
N SER A 780 23.45 -0.18 32.69
CA SER A 780 22.57 0.24 33.77
C SER A 780 22.42 -0.84 34.86
N GLU A 781 22.37 -2.12 34.44
CA GLU A 781 22.23 -3.29 35.30
C GLU A 781 23.53 -3.65 36.06
N THR A 782 24.71 -3.52 35.45
CA THR A 782 25.98 -3.79 36.14
C THR A 782 26.38 -2.66 37.07
N ILE A 783 26.02 -1.42 36.76
CA ILE A 783 26.19 -0.26 37.63
C ILE A 783 25.21 -0.35 38.81
N ALA A 784 23.95 -0.76 38.58
CA ALA A 784 22.98 -1.04 39.64
C ALA A 784 23.53 -2.03 40.68
N ALA A 785 24.12 -3.13 40.20
CA ALA A 785 24.62 -4.21 41.05
C ALA A 785 25.85 -3.83 41.92
N ARG A 786 26.41 -2.62 41.81
CA ARG A 786 27.55 -2.14 42.62
C ARG A 786 27.13 -1.51 43.95
N GLY A 787 25.87 -1.12 44.13
CA GLY A 787 25.32 -0.59 45.38
C GLY A 787 24.03 -1.30 45.78
N ARG A 788 23.45 -0.91 46.92
CA ARG A 788 22.11 -1.36 47.37
C ARG A 788 21.05 -0.26 47.30
N GLY A 789 21.45 0.99 47.13
CA GLY A 789 20.57 2.14 47.11
C GLY A 789 19.69 2.19 45.86
N VAL A 790 18.56 2.88 45.96
CA VAL A 790 17.62 2.97 44.83
C VAL A 790 18.17 3.91 43.76
N ILE A 791 18.21 3.43 42.51
CA ILE A 791 18.56 4.27 41.37
C ILE A 791 17.48 5.31 41.15
N GLN A 792 17.88 6.58 41.14
CA GLN A 792 17.04 7.72 40.79
C GLN A 792 17.58 8.32 39.48
N PRO A 793 17.06 7.90 38.31
CA PRO A 793 17.44 8.53 37.05
C PRO A 793 16.91 9.97 37.04
N ILE A 794 17.62 10.88 36.37
CA ILE A 794 17.21 12.28 36.21
C ILE A 794 16.40 12.38 34.91
N PRO A 795 15.05 12.43 34.94
CA PRO A 795 14.23 12.34 33.73
C PRO A 795 14.33 13.61 32.88
N LEU A 796 14.46 13.44 31.57
CA LEU A 796 14.42 14.51 30.58
C LEU A 796 12.97 15.00 30.41
N GLY A 797 12.51 15.81 31.35
CA GLY A 797 11.14 16.31 31.39
C GLY A 797 11.01 17.70 32.02
N PRO A 798 9.84 18.36 31.86
CA PRO A 798 9.66 19.78 32.21
C PRO A 798 9.93 20.12 33.68
N GLY A 799 10.01 19.13 34.58
CA GLY A 799 10.47 19.32 35.96
C GLY A 799 11.88 19.93 36.06
N LEU A 800 12.78 19.63 35.12
CA LEU A 800 14.13 20.22 35.11
C LEU A 800 14.11 21.75 34.89
N LEU A 801 13.12 22.25 34.13
CA LEU A 801 12.95 23.70 33.90
C LEU A 801 12.61 24.45 35.19
N VAL A 802 12.02 23.78 36.19
CA VAL A 802 11.68 24.38 37.49
C VAL A 802 12.94 24.71 38.29
N ALA A 803 14.00 23.90 38.17
CA ALA A 803 15.29 24.19 38.78
C ALA A 803 16.02 25.36 38.10
N LEU A 804 15.61 25.74 36.88
CA LEU A 804 16.19 26.84 36.10
C LEU A 804 15.43 28.17 36.20
N ASP A 805 14.35 28.26 37.01
CA ASP A 805 13.76 29.55 37.35
C ASP A 805 14.80 30.46 38.02
N THR A 806 14.93 31.69 37.54
CA THR A 806 15.97 32.63 37.96
C THR A 806 15.91 32.91 39.46
N LEU A 807 14.72 33.06 40.04
CA LEU A 807 14.56 33.37 41.46
C LEU A 807 14.77 32.14 42.35
N ARG A 808 14.29 30.96 41.94
CA ARG A 808 14.55 29.69 42.64
C ARG A 808 16.04 29.34 42.60
N ARG A 809 16.69 29.43 41.44
CA ARG A 809 18.13 29.21 41.27
C ARG A 809 18.96 30.19 42.10
N GLN A 810 18.61 31.48 42.06
CA GLN A 810 19.31 32.47 42.88
C GLN A 810 19.20 32.13 44.38
N ARG A 811 17.98 31.91 44.90
CA ARG A 811 17.78 31.55 46.31
C ARG A 811 18.52 30.27 46.71
N PHE A 812 18.54 29.26 45.85
CA PHE A 812 19.25 28.01 46.10
C PHE A 812 20.77 28.25 46.24
N LEU A 813 21.35 29.04 45.34
CA LEU A 813 22.77 29.42 45.38
C LEU A 813 23.08 30.31 46.59
N ASP A 814 22.23 31.28 46.92
CA ASP A 814 22.39 32.16 48.09
C ASP A 814 22.38 31.33 49.38
N THR A 815 21.41 30.41 49.54
CA THR A 815 21.28 29.52 50.70
C THR A 815 22.43 28.52 50.79
N TRP A 816 22.86 27.94 49.66
CA TRP A 816 24.06 27.10 49.62
C TRP A 816 25.30 27.88 50.07
N GLN A 817 25.52 29.07 49.51
CA GLN A 817 26.68 29.89 49.83
C GLN A 817 26.69 30.31 51.31
N GLU A 818 25.55 30.67 51.91
CA GLU A 818 25.43 30.93 53.35
C GLU A 818 25.78 29.70 54.21
N ILE A 819 25.33 28.51 53.79
CA ILE A 819 25.53 27.26 54.55
C ILE A 819 26.97 26.75 54.46
N VAL A 820 27.58 26.77 53.26
CA VAL A 820 28.92 26.19 53.01
C VAL A 820 30.08 27.17 53.19
N SER A 821 29.83 28.48 53.32
CA SER A 821 30.90 29.44 53.58
C SER A 821 31.63 29.14 54.90
N PRO A 822 32.94 29.43 55.00
CA PRO A 822 33.70 29.37 56.24
C PRO A 822 33.01 30.16 57.36
N LYS A 823 32.56 29.46 58.40
CA LYS A 823 32.00 30.07 59.62
C LYS A 823 33.18 30.45 60.54
N PRO A 824 33.18 31.67 61.13
CA PRO A 824 34.35 32.25 61.82
C PRO A 824 34.63 31.64 63.20
#